data_AF-A0A559JEB0-F1
#
_entry.id   AF-A0A559JEB0-F1
#
_cell.length_a   1.000
_cell.length_b   1.000
_cell.length_c   1.000
_cell.angle_alpha   90.00
_cell.angle_beta   90.00
_cell.angle_gamma   90.00
#
_symmetry.space_group_name_H-M   'P 1'
#
loop_
_entity.id
_entity.type
_entity.pdbx_description
1 polymer ?
#
loop_
_entity_poly.entity_id
_entity_poly.type
_entity_poly.pdbx_seq_one_letter_code
_entity_poly.pdbx_strand_id
1 'polypeptide(L)'
;MGGSRKTGGVPLRSRQSSESWTQGSVTVYFIAATAAFLLITALLIDFARIAAFRKQAELSVKSGVRSTLSSFDPLIYARYGLFIRGGEQANEVFKASLEGNSALPGEGTFAFLDTRWEGAEVTESRPLAAHDVFRRQILEEMKYKAPIDLALEVATRFRGLSGSMKEAAKTVDLLEKMRKSYDRREEALDKVFGEQREQGGKIGQLLDSAVGSASGLIGGYEDYVTKRLDNESRRESLRRWEENREKRVENGEDTEEIEKDRPEGPRYEAEVAAYESSAAAASASLSKAASSARSATESFITEAAASLLKAIQANDEMIAIIDMARSQPASSVEDTIGEPEDKDRLRTMEELRRAAEDLVMDQAFFREYDAEIHRQHAQGLSLAGEASSFASLVGSIPGSTGMGPSLGEGESRIKSALTEFIGDYGGNGRIIRERQAIFESYRSYDSERKQEEQKAKSEWSGAAKFLGSLAGVSGSEEEKTSFNETNARYIANREWNKTEEEPKRAARSDDPSEGRDEAMASSNGLMDLLQGALIGARDQLYYSEYAIGRLSRFDPPSVKHMIGGGDVSLNIHDQETEYVLYGINNPAGNIAAAYGEIFAFRLAIRTMEGLIECRSMGHPLLVLAAALVYGISKAMLDMNALLNTGRVQLSKYIKVDTIYTDYLRLFLLIHGGTGSQMSRTIAVMEHASGLDFSGAYTYASGEGTASVRLWFFPGLLKIMGRFGNLGGTVKGNRYEATYVADSSYQ
;
A
#
# COMPACT_ATOMS: atom_id res chain seq x y z
N MET A 1 149.95 -9.99 -52.42
CA MET A 1 149.40 -11.37 -52.40
C MET A 1 147.90 -11.24 -52.18
N GLY A 2 146.95 -11.60 -53.03
CA GLY A 2 146.91 -12.24 -54.34
C GLY A 2 145.48 -12.78 -54.52
N GLY A 3 144.71 -12.24 -55.49
CA GLY A 3 143.44 -12.77 -56.04
C GLY A 3 142.18 -12.69 -55.14
N SER A 4 140.93 -12.62 -55.61
CA SER A 4 140.29 -12.61 -56.95
C SER A 4 138.77 -12.51 -56.68
N ARG A 5 137.96 -11.53 -57.14
CA ARG A 5 136.99 -11.54 -58.28
C ARG A 5 135.88 -10.52 -57.92
N LYS A 6 135.59 -9.48 -58.73
CA LYS A 6 134.59 -9.40 -59.83
C LYS A 6 133.14 -9.73 -59.37
N THR A 7 132.06 -8.97 -59.61
CA THR A 7 131.70 -7.99 -60.67
C THR A 7 130.30 -7.35 -60.43
N GLY A 8 130.11 -6.09 -60.88
CA GLY A 8 128.82 -5.45 -61.27
C GLY A 8 128.08 -4.67 -60.16
N GLY A 9 127.86 -3.35 -60.16
CA GLY A 9 127.67 -2.35 -61.23
C GLY A 9 126.24 -2.46 -61.80
N VAL A 10 125.27 -1.60 -61.45
CA VAL A 10 124.98 -0.25 -62.03
C VAL A 10 123.90 0.47 -61.16
N PRO A 11 123.80 1.82 -61.15
CA PRO A 11 123.58 2.58 -59.91
C PRO A 11 122.38 3.56 -59.88
N LEU A 12 122.25 4.27 -58.75
CA LEU A 12 121.70 5.62 -58.54
C LEU A 12 120.19 5.88 -58.80
N ARG A 13 119.45 6.21 -57.74
CA ARG A 13 119.14 7.62 -57.41
C ARG A 13 118.37 7.77 -56.10
N SER A 14 118.96 8.57 -55.23
CA SER A 14 118.35 9.25 -54.09
C SER A 14 117.17 10.13 -54.51
N ARG A 15 116.06 10.03 -53.76
CA ARG A 15 115.21 11.19 -53.49
C ARG A 15 114.61 11.05 -52.09
N GLN A 16 115.24 11.75 -51.15
CA GLN A 16 114.59 12.19 -49.92
C GLN A 16 113.45 13.13 -50.32
N SER A 17 112.24 12.85 -49.84
CA SER A 17 111.21 13.85 -49.65
C SER A 17 110.59 13.61 -48.28
N SER A 18 111.00 14.44 -47.34
CA SER A 18 110.31 14.68 -46.08
C SER A 18 108.91 15.20 -46.39
N GLU A 19 107.89 14.37 -46.19
CA GLU A 19 106.50 14.82 -46.14
C GLU A 19 105.91 14.57 -44.77
N SER A 20 105.15 15.56 -44.35
CA SER A 20 104.74 15.90 -42.99
C SER A 20 103.84 14.86 -42.33
N TRP A 21 104.05 14.72 -41.02
CA TRP A 21 103.29 13.96 -40.02
C TRP A 21 101.83 14.42 -39.81
N THR A 22 101.04 14.54 -40.88
CA THR A 22 99.63 14.95 -40.79
C THR A 22 98.66 14.01 -41.54
N GLN A 23 99.12 13.19 -42.48
CA GLN A 23 98.21 12.32 -43.28
C GLN A 23 97.63 11.11 -42.52
N GLY A 24 98.28 10.63 -41.45
CA GLY A 24 97.72 9.56 -40.60
C GLY A 24 96.63 10.06 -39.64
N SER A 25 96.78 11.27 -39.10
CA SER A 25 95.86 11.85 -38.11
C SER A 25 94.48 12.17 -38.68
N VAL A 26 94.43 12.69 -39.91
CA VAL A 26 93.17 12.98 -40.63
C VAL A 26 92.43 11.68 -40.95
N THR A 27 93.15 10.64 -41.36
CA THR A 27 92.57 9.33 -41.66
C THR A 27 92.02 8.63 -40.41
N VAL A 28 92.74 8.70 -39.29
CA VAL A 28 92.27 8.16 -37.99
C VAL A 28 91.08 8.96 -37.46
N TYR A 29 91.08 10.30 -37.60
CA TYR A 29 89.95 11.14 -37.22
C TYR A 29 88.71 10.84 -38.07
N PHE A 30 88.85 10.70 -39.39
CA PHE A 30 87.73 10.31 -40.26
C PHE A 30 87.22 8.90 -39.95
N ILE A 31 88.10 7.93 -39.67
CA ILE A 31 87.69 6.59 -39.26
C ILE A 31 86.94 6.65 -37.92
N ALA A 32 87.44 7.38 -36.94
CA ALA A 32 86.79 7.53 -35.63
C ALA A 32 85.45 8.28 -35.72
N ALA A 33 85.37 9.37 -36.50
CA ALA A 33 84.15 10.13 -36.73
C ALA A 33 83.12 9.32 -37.52
N THR A 34 83.55 8.58 -38.54
CA THR A 34 82.66 7.69 -39.32
C THR A 34 82.19 6.51 -38.47
N ALA A 35 83.06 5.93 -37.64
CA ALA A 35 82.68 4.87 -36.70
C ALA A 35 81.71 5.38 -35.63
N ALA A 36 81.92 6.59 -35.09
CA ALA A 36 81.00 7.23 -34.15
C ALA A 36 79.65 7.54 -34.81
N PHE A 37 79.65 8.05 -36.05
CA PHE A 37 78.43 8.30 -36.83
C PHE A 37 77.68 7.00 -37.15
N LEU A 38 78.39 5.94 -37.58
CA LEU A 38 77.82 4.61 -37.80
C LEU A 38 77.25 4.01 -36.50
N LEU A 39 77.90 4.20 -35.36
CA LEU A 39 77.41 3.76 -34.06
C LEU A 39 76.13 4.51 -33.67
N ILE A 40 76.12 5.84 -33.79
CA ILE A 40 74.94 6.67 -33.48
C ILE A 40 73.78 6.33 -34.42
N THR A 41 74.02 6.19 -35.73
CA THR A 41 72.97 5.84 -36.70
C THR A 41 72.44 4.43 -36.46
N ALA A 42 73.30 3.44 -36.18
CA ALA A 42 72.87 2.09 -35.81
C ALA A 42 72.06 2.06 -34.51
N LEU A 43 72.42 2.88 -33.51
CA LEU A 43 71.64 3.05 -32.28
C LEU A 43 70.27 3.69 -32.55
N LEU A 44 70.22 4.74 -33.38
CA LEU A 44 68.96 5.39 -33.79
C LEU A 44 68.05 4.44 -34.58
N ILE A 45 68.62 3.57 -35.43
CA ILE A 45 67.88 2.53 -36.15
C ILE A 45 67.27 1.53 -35.17
N ASP A 46 68.03 1.01 -34.20
CA ASP A 46 67.47 0.12 -33.17
C ASP A 46 66.40 0.84 -32.33
N PHE A 47 66.56 2.12 -32.00
CA PHE A 47 65.55 2.91 -31.27
C PHE A 47 64.26 3.12 -32.08
N ALA A 48 64.38 3.50 -33.36
CA ALA A 48 63.23 3.65 -34.26
C ALA A 48 62.49 2.33 -34.47
N ARG A 49 63.23 1.21 -34.59
CA ARG A 49 62.65 -0.13 -34.67
C ARG A 49 61.95 -0.54 -33.39
N ILE A 50 62.52 -0.24 -32.21
CA ILE A 50 61.83 -0.45 -30.93
C ILE A 50 60.54 0.38 -30.86
N ALA A 51 60.58 1.66 -31.23
CA ALA A 51 59.37 2.50 -31.21
C ALA A 51 58.27 1.99 -32.15
N ALA A 52 58.64 1.59 -33.39
CA ALA A 52 57.73 0.99 -34.35
C ALA A 52 57.16 -0.35 -33.84
N PHE A 53 58.03 -1.21 -33.30
CA PHE A 53 57.64 -2.47 -32.66
C PHE A 53 56.65 -2.25 -31.52
N ARG A 54 56.94 -1.30 -30.60
CA ARG A 54 56.06 -1.02 -29.47
C ARG A 54 54.69 -0.59 -29.93
N LYS A 55 54.61 0.26 -30.96
CA LYS A 55 53.34 0.71 -31.50
C LYS A 55 52.57 -0.41 -32.20
N GLN A 56 53.26 -1.24 -32.97
CA GLN A 56 52.66 -2.40 -33.62
C GLN A 56 52.12 -3.39 -32.58
N ALA A 57 52.92 -3.76 -31.58
CA ALA A 57 52.51 -4.69 -30.52
C ALA A 57 51.31 -4.15 -29.71
N GLU A 58 51.32 -2.85 -29.35
CA GLU A 58 50.19 -2.21 -28.67
C GLU A 58 48.89 -2.27 -29.52
N LEU A 59 48.99 -1.97 -30.82
CA LEU A 59 47.84 -2.04 -31.73
C LEU A 59 47.35 -3.46 -31.95
N SER A 60 48.27 -4.44 -32.03
CA SER A 60 47.93 -5.85 -32.13
C SER A 60 47.18 -6.33 -30.88
N VAL A 61 47.62 -5.97 -29.67
CA VAL A 61 46.88 -6.29 -28.43
C VAL A 61 45.50 -5.63 -28.42
N LYS A 62 45.40 -4.34 -28.77
CA LYS A 62 44.09 -3.66 -28.89
C LYS A 62 43.17 -4.30 -29.91
N SER A 63 43.71 -4.70 -31.07
CA SER A 63 42.95 -5.40 -32.11
C SER A 63 42.54 -6.80 -31.65
N GLY A 64 43.43 -7.50 -30.94
CA GLY A 64 43.18 -8.83 -30.39
C GLY A 64 42.01 -8.82 -29.43
N VAL A 65 42.01 -7.91 -28.45
CA VAL A 65 40.91 -7.79 -27.49
C VAL A 65 39.58 -7.44 -28.17
N ARG A 66 39.61 -6.55 -29.18
CA ARG A 66 38.42 -6.25 -30.00
C ARG A 66 37.94 -7.45 -30.80
N SER A 67 38.85 -8.27 -31.32
CA SER A 67 38.53 -9.51 -32.01
C SER A 67 37.88 -10.51 -31.05
N THR A 68 38.40 -10.64 -29.83
CA THR A 68 37.81 -11.48 -28.78
C THR A 68 36.39 -11.07 -28.42
N LEU A 69 36.10 -9.77 -28.35
CA LEU A 69 34.75 -9.24 -28.15
C LEU A 69 33.92 -9.14 -29.45
N SER A 70 34.48 -9.41 -30.62
CA SER A 70 33.65 -9.48 -31.83
C SER A 70 32.83 -10.76 -31.88
N SER A 71 33.28 -11.80 -31.17
CA SER A 71 32.56 -13.06 -30.96
C SER A 71 31.49 -12.90 -29.88
N PHE A 72 30.43 -12.13 -30.16
CA PHE A 72 29.29 -12.03 -29.25
C PHE A 72 28.27 -13.15 -29.48
N ASP A 73 27.42 -13.43 -28.47
CA ASP A 73 26.32 -14.39 -28.63
C ASP A 73 25.18 -13.79 -29.47
N PRO A 74 24.89 -14.34 -30.66
CA PRO A 74 23.89 -13.76 -31.55
C PRO A 74 22.45 -13.97 -31.06
N LEU A 75 22.17 -15.00 -30.24
CA LEU A 75 20.82 -15.30 -29.75
C LEU A 75 20.41 -14.31 -28.67
N ILE A 76 21.31 -14.03 -27.72
CA ILE A 76 21.09 -13.01 -26.68
C ILE A 76 20.95 -11.62 -27.31
N TYR A 77 21.79 -11.28 -28.29
CA TYR A 77 21.68 -9.99 -28.97
C TYR A 77 20.39 -9.85 -29.78
N ALA A 78 20.01 -10.87 -30.55
CA ALA A 78 18.80 -10.81 -31.38
C ALA A 78 17.53 -10.65 -30.53
N ARG A 79 17.39 -11.46 -29.47
CA ARG A 79 16.20 -11.44 -28.61
C ARG A 79 16.20 -10.24 -27.67
N TYR A 80 17.27 -10.02 -26.92
CA TYR A 80 17.31 -9.08 -25.80
C TYR A 80 18.09 -7.79 -26.09
N GLY A 81 18.82 -7.69 -27.20
CA GLY A 81 19.65 -6.51 -27.51
C GLY A 81 20.85 -6.34 -26.57
N LEU A 82 21.22 -7.39 -25.84
CA LEU A 82 22.34 -7.39 -24.90
C LEU A 82 23.55 -8.11 -25.51
N PHE A 83 24.73 -7.71 -25.11
CA PHE A 83 25.98 -8.29 -25.55
C PHE A 83 26.63 -9.11 -24.43
N ILE A 84 26.94 -10.36 -24.75
CA ILE A 84 27.80 -11.24 -23.97
C ILE A 84 28.84 -11.86 -24.90
N ARG A 85 29.99 -12.25 -24.37
CA ARG A 85 30.97 -13.02 -25.14
C ARG A 85 30.42 -14.42 -25.41
N GLY A 86 30.50 -14.84 -26.66
CA GLY A 86 30.14 -16.17 -27.14
C GLY A 86 31.23 -16.76 -28.04
N GLY A 87 30.92 -17.90 -28.66
CA GLY A 87 31.80 -18.55 -29.63
C GLY A 87 33.05 -19.21 -29.02
N GLU A 88 34.12 -19.29 -29.81
CA GLU A 88 35.40 -19.94 -29.50
C GLU A 88 36.08 -19.36 -28.25
N GLN A 89 37.03 -20.07 -27.64
CA GLN A 89 37.66 -19.63 -26.38
C GLN A 89 38.41 -18.30 -26.55
N ALA A 90 38.28 -17.40 -25.57
CA ALA A 90 38.82 -16.03 -25.65
C ALA A 90 40.33 -16.00 -25.93
N ASN A 91 41.09 -16.89 -25.29
CA ASN A 91 42.53 -17.02 -25.47
C ASN A 91 42.91 -17.46 -26.88
N GLU A 92 42.13 -18.34 -27.50
CA GLU A 92 42.38 -18.83 -28.87
C GLU A 92 42.16 -17.71 -29.88
N VAL A 93 41.04 -17.00 -29.79
CA VAL A 93 40.72 -15.86 -30.67
C VAL A 93 41.75 -14.74 -30.50
N PHE A 94 42.14 -14.45 -29.25
CA PHE A 94 43.15 -13.44 -28.97
C PHE A 94 44.50 -13.79 -29.55
N LYS A 95 44.98 -15.02 -29.29
CA LYS A 95 46.26 -15.51 -29.80
C LYS A 95 46.28 -15.53 -31.33
N ALA A 96 45.23 -16.05 -31.96
CA ALA A 96 45.10 -16.06 -33.42
C ALA A 96 45.13 -14.64 -34.01
N SER A 97 44.48 -13.68 -33.35
CA SER A 97 44.50 -12.27 -33.76
C SER A 97 45.88 -11.63 -33.60
N LEU A 98 46.61 -11.94 -32.52
CA LEU A 98 47.98 -11.45 -32.30
C LEU A 98 48.97 -12.01 -33.33
N GLU A 99 48.89 -13.30 -33.61
CA GLU A 99 49.72 -13.99 -34.60
C GLU A 99 49.40 -13.52 -36.01
N GLY A 100 48.12 -13.33 -36.35
CA GLY A 100 47.68 -12.80 -37.64
C GLY A 100 48.08 -11.33 -37.90
N ASN A 101 48.23 -10.53 -36.83
CA ASN A 101 48.73 -9.15 -36.91
C ASN A 101 50.28 -9.05 -36.89
N SER A 102 50.97 -10.17 -36.73
CA SER A 102 52.42 -10.24 -36.84
C SER A 102 52.78 -10.41 -38.31
N ALA A 103 53.72 -9.61 -38.82
CA ALA A 103 54.14 -9.70 -40.22
C ALA A 103 54.79 -11.07 -40.47
N LEU A 104 54.06 -12.00 -41.08
CA LEU A 104 54.62 -13.25 -41.57
C LEU A 104 55.51 -12.95 -42.78
N PRO A 105 56.80 -13.28 -42.75
CA PRO A 105 57.67 -13.10 -43.91
C PRO A 105 57.20 -14.05 -45.02
N GLY A 106 56.68 -13.49 -46.11
CA GLY A 106 56.54 -14.23 -47.37
C GLY A 106 57.93 -14.54 -47.94
N GLU A 107 58.06 -15.63 -48.71
CA GLU A 107 59.32 -16.00 -49.38
C GLU A 107 59.90 -14.79 -50.13
N GLY A 108 61.09 -14.34 -49.72
CA GLY A 108 61.81 -13.22 -50.35
C GLY A 108 61.55 -11.82 -49.78
N THR A 109 60.72 -11.66 -48.73
CA THR A 109 60.46 -10.34 -48.11
C THR A 109 61.33 -10.08 -46.88
N PHE A 110 61.89 -8.87 -46.77
CA PHE A 110 62.70 -8.44 -45.63
C PHE A 110 61.80 -8.08 -44.42
N ALA A 111 61.86 -8.87 -43.35
CA ALA A 111 61.13 -8.61 -42.12
C ALA A 111 61.78 -7.47 -41.32
N PHE A 112 61.26 -6.25 -41.49
CA PHE A 112 61.74 -5.07 -40.76
C PHE A 112 61.59 -5.22 -39.23
N LEU A 113 60.52 -5.90 -38.79
CA LEU A 113 60.24 -6.25 -37.39
C LEU A 113 60.04 -7.77 -37.27
N ASP A 114 60.97 -8.47 -36.60
CA ASP A 114 60.83 -9.89 -36.22
C ASP A 114 60.11 -9.97 -34.88
N THR A 115 58.83 -9.62 -34.87
CA THR A 115 57.96 -9.65 -33.69
C THR A 115 57.61 -11.08 -33.34
N ARG A 116 57.80 -11.46 -32.06
CA ARG A 116 57.37 -12.76 -31.52
C ARG A 116 56.57 -12.57 -30.26
N TRP A 117 55.46 -13.28 -30.13
CA TRP A 117 54.68 -13.32 -28.90
C TRP A 117 55.24 -14.40 -27.99
N GLU A 118 55.72 -13.99 -26.82
CA GLU A 118 56.25 -14.88 -25.78
C GLU A 118 55.15 -15.28 -24.79
N GLY A 119 54.09 -14.47 -24.69
CA GLY A 119 52.90 -14.75 -23.88
C GLY A 119 51.69 -13.98 -24.40
N ALA A 120 50.52 -14.61 -24.32
CA ALA A 120 49.24 -14.04 -24.72
C ALA A 120 48.15 -14.64 -23.84
N GLU A 121 47.50 -13.78 -23.05
CA GLU A 121 46.41 -14.19 -22.16
C GLU A 121 45.29 -13.15 -22.20
N VAL A 122 44.05 -13.62 -22.09
CA VAL A 122 42.87 -12.77 -21.91
C VAL A 122 42.19 -13.14 -20.61
N THR A 123 41.89 -12.11 -19.82
CA THR A 123 41.01 -12.21 -18.67
C THR A 123 39.64 -11.66 -19.05
N GLU A 124 38.63 -12.52 -19.03
CA GLU A 124 37.23 -12.14 -19.16
C GLU A 124 36.64 -11.75 -17.80
N SER A 125 35.82 -10.70 -17.76
CA SER A 125 35.17 -10.28 -16.51
C SER A 125 33.87 -9.50 -16.76
N ARG A 126 33.29 -8.93 -15.69
CA ARG A 126 32.02 -8.18 -15.71
C ARG A 126 30.86 -9.04 -16.24
N PRO A 127 30.42 -10.03 -15.44
CA PRO A 127 29.33 -10.91 -15.85
C PRO A 127 28.02 -10.14 -16.02
N LEU A 128 27.20 -10.55 -16.98
CA LEU A 128 25.90 -9.93 -17.25
C LEU A 128 24.93 -10.08 -16.06
N ALA A 129 25.15 -11.05 -15.17
CA ALA A 129 24.38 -11.19 -13.94
C ALA A 129 24.48 -9.96 -13.01
N ALA A 130 25.55 -9.16 -13.12
CA ALA A 130 25.80 -7.96 -12.31
C ALA A 130 24.77 -6.87 -12.62
N HIS A 131 24.05 -6.38 -11.60
CA HIS A 131 23.01 -5.37 -11.80
C HIS A 131 23.56 -4.08 -12.42
N ASP A 132 24.78 -3.67 -12.10
CA ASP A 132 25.42 -2.50 -12.68
C ASP A 132 25.75 -2.69 -14.17
N VAL A 133 26.30 -3.86 -14.54
CA VAL A 133 26.61 -4.26 -15.92
C VAL A 133 25.32 -4.38 -16.73
N PHE A 134 24.33 -5.08 -16.20
CA PHE A 134 23.03 -5.29 -16.83
C PHE A 134 22.30 -3.97 -17.08
N ARG A 135 22.18 -3.13 -16.03
CA ARG A 135 21.58 -1.80 -16.12
C ARG A 135 22.25 -0.97 -17.20
N ARG A 136 23.58 -0.92 -17.22
CA ARG A 136 24.32 -0.08 -18.16
C ARG A 136 24.13 -0.54 -19.62
N GLN A 137 24.05 -1.85 -19.89
CA GLN A 137 23.70 -2.32 -21.24
C GLN A 137 22.27 -1.94 -21.65
N ILE A 138 21.29 -2.10 -20.76
CA ILE A 138 19.91 -1.65 -21.02
C ILE A 138 19.90 -0.15 -21.35
N LEU A 139 20.64 0.66 -20.58
CA LEU A 139 20.68 2.11 -20.79
C LEU A 139 21.29 2.50 -22.13
N GLU A 140 22.37 1.84 -22.56
CA GLU A 140 23.00 2.13 -23.87
C GLU A 140 22.14 1.64 -25.04
N GLU A 141 21.49 0.48 -24.91
CA GLU A 141 20.55 -0.05 -25.90
C GLU A 141 19.32 0.86 -26.06
N MET A 142 18.80 1.41 -24.95
CA MET A 142 17.62 2.28 -24.94
C MET A 142 17.93 3.76 -25.18
N LYS A 143 19.20 4.16 -25.14
CA LYS A 143 19.65 5.56 -25.25
C LYS A 143 19.05 6.32 -26.41
N TYR A 144 18.91 5.66 -27.55
CA TYR A 144 18.35 6.24 -28.77
C TYR A 144 16.96 5.67 -29.12
N LYS A 145 16.58 4.50 -28.57
CA LYS A 145 15.31 3.83 -28.87
C LYS A 145 14.16 4.33 -28.00
N ALA A 146 14.35 4.40 -26.69
CA ALA A 146 13.30 4.81 -25.75
C ALA A 146 12.72 6.22 -25.99
N PRO A 147 13.52 7.25 -26.36
CA PRO A 147 12.96 8.57 -26.72
C PRO A 147 12.14 8.58 -28.01
N ILE A 148 12.44 7.68 -28.96
CA ILE A 148 11.69 7.52 -30.21
C ILE A 148 10.39 6.74 -29.95
N ASP A 149 10.46 5.74 -29.07
CA ASP A 149 9.39 4.78 -28.90
C ASP A 149 8.28 5.22 -27.94
N LEU A 150 8.53 5.89 -26.78
CA LEU A 150 7.38 6.15 -25.88
C LEU A 150 7.52 7.06 -24.64
N ALA A 151 8.41 8.04 -24.57
CA ALA A 151 8.39 8.97 -23.42
C ALA A 151 7.23 10.00 -23.49
N LEU A 152 6.92 10.44 -24.70
CA LEU A 152 5.92 11.49 -24.94
C LEU A 152 4.50 10.92 -24.99
N GLU A 153 4.30 9.69 -25.46
CA GLU A 153 2.95 9.16 -25.71
C GLU A 153 2.21 8.79 -24.40
N VAL A 154 2.85 8.10 -23.45
CA VAL A 154 2.22 7.78 -22.15
C VAL A 154 1.99 9.05 -21.32
N ALA A 155 3.01 9.91 -21.21
CA ALA A 155 2.90 11.16 -20.47
C ALA A 155 1.82 12.10 -21.05
N THR A 156 1.62 12.10 -22.37
CA THR A 156 0.54 12.87 -23.00
C THR A 156 -0.83 12.22 -22.83
N ARG A 157 -0.94 10.89 -22.87
CA ARG A 157 -2.20 10.14 -22.68
C ARG A 157 -2.80 10.32 -21.28
N PHE A 158 -1.97 10.46 -20.25
CA PHE A 158 -2.41 10.67 -18.86
C PHE A 158 -2.28 12.13 -18.39
N ARG A 159 -1.91 13.05 -19.29
CA ARG A 159 -1.83 14.50 -19.00
C ARG A 159 -3.23 15.02 -18.61
N GLY A 160 -3.30 15.81 -17.54
CA GLY A 160 -4.55 16.38 -17.02
C GLY A 160 -5.27 15.52 -15.97
N LEU A 161 -4.88 14.24 -15.80
CA LEU A 161 -5.48 13.38 -14.78
C LEU A 161 -4.96 13.71 -13.36
N SER A 162 -3.68 14.10 -13.22
CA SER A 162 -3.02 14.27 -11.91
C SER A 162 -3.72 15.26 -10.99
N GLY A 163 -4.10 16.44 -11.49
CA GLY A 163 -4.79 17.46 -10.69
C GLY A 163 -6.18 17.02 -10.22
N SER A 164 -6.99 16.49 -11.15
CA SER A 164 -8.34 15.98 -10.82
C SER A 164 -8.28 14.77 -9.88
N MET A 165 -7.32 13.87 -10.09
CA MET A 165 -7.17 12.65 -9.29
C MET A 165 -6.73 12.95 -7.87
N LYS A 166 -5.81 13.91 -7.70
CA LYS A 166 -5.36 14.36 -6.39
C LYS A 166 -6.49 14.98 -5.58
N GLU A 167 -7.31 15.79 -6.23
CA GLU A 167 -8.48 16.41 -5.60
C GLU A 167 -9.58 15.38 -5.29
N ALA A 168 -9.75 14.38 -6.16
CA ALA A 168 -10.62 13.24 -5.91
C ALA A 168 -10.18 12.45 -4.68
N ALA A 169 -8.88 12.13 -4.58
CA ALA A 169 -8.32 11.36 -3.46
C ALA A 169 -8.53 12.11 -2.13
N LYS A 170 -8.28 13.42 -2.11
CA LYS A 170 -8.57 14.26 -0.94
C LYS A 170 -10.05 14.27 -0.57
N THR A 171 -10.93 14.37 -1.57
CA THR A 171 -12.38 14.40 -1.36
C THR A 171 -12.88 13.06 -0.83
N VAL A 172 -12.44 11.94 -1.40
CA VAL A 172 -12.76 10.59 -0.92
C VAL A 172 -12.26 10.38 0.51
N ASP A 173 -11.01 10.72 0.80
CA ASP A 173 -10.42 10.59 2.14
C ASP A 173 -11.19 11.39 3.19
N LEU A 174 -11.53 12.65 2.89
CA LEU A 174 -12.37 13.48 3.76
C LEU A 174 -13.73 12.81 3.99
N LEU A 175 -14.45 12.50 2.92
CA LEU A 175 -15.82 11.98 3.01
C LEU A 175 -15.87 10.61 3.69
N GLU A 176 -14.86 9.75 3.51
CA GLU A 176 -14.80 8.46 4.19
C GLU A 176 -14.53 8.60 5.69
N LYS A 177 -13.60 9.48 6.08
CA LYS A 177 -13.37 9.80 7.50
C LYS A 177 -14.63 10.39 8.13
N MET A 178 -15.29 11.31 7.43
CA MET A 178 -16.57 11.89 7.85
C MET A 178 -17.65 10.82 7.98
N ARG A 179 -17.78 9.89 7.03
CA ARG A 179 -18.73 8.76 7.08
C ARG A 179 -18.50 7.91 8.34
N LYS A 180 -17.26 7.50 8.62
CA LYS A 180 -16.92 6.67 9.77
C LYS A 180 -17.24 7.35 11.11
N SER A 181 -17.03 8.66 11.22
CA SER A 181 -17.40 9.42 12.43
C SER A 181 -18.91 9.70 12.50
N TYR A 182 -19.56 9.99 11.38
CA TYR A 182 -21.02 10.12 11.27
C TYR A 182 -21.71 8.83 11.74
N ASP A 183 -21.32 7.66 11.23
CA ASP A 183 -21.94 6.38 11.59
C ASP A 183 -21.79 6.07 13.09
N ARG A 184 -20.62 6.36 13.68
CA ARG A 184 -20.40 6.23 15.13
C ARG A 184 -21.27 7.19 15.94
N ARG A 185 -21.46 8.42 15.46
CA ARG A 185 -22.35 9.40 16.10
C ARG A 185 -23.79 8.90 16.07
N GLU A 186 -24.28 8.48 14.90
CA GLU A 186 -25.66 8.02 14.74
C GLU A 186 -25.96 6.77 15.58
N GLU A 187 -25.03 5.80 15.63
CA GLU A 187 -25.15 4.63 16.51
C GLU A 187 -25.22 5.01 17.99
N ALA A 188 -24.40 5.98 18.41
CA ALA A 188 -24.41 6.48 19.78
C ALA A 188 -25.72 7.24 20.10
N LEU A 189 -26.23 8.06 19.17
CA LEU A 189 -27.52 8.75 19.33
C LEU A 189 -28.69 7.76 19.41
N ASP A 190 -28.68 6.71 18.61
CA ASP A 190 -29.67 5.62 18.67
C ASP A 190 -29.64 4.91 20.02
N LYS A 191 -28.44 4.71 20.57
CA LYS A 191 -28.27 4.12 21.90
C LYS A 191 -28.85 5.01 23.01
N VAL A 192 -28.54 6.31 23.01
CA VAL A 192 -29.11 7.27 23.98
C VAL A 192 -30.64 7.28 23.89
N PHE A 193 -31.18 7.35 22.67
CA PHE A 193 -32.61 7.38 22.44
C PHE A 193 -33.31 6.07 22.87
N GLY A 194 -32.66 4.94 22.63
CA GLY A 194 -33.10 3.64 23.13
C GLY A 194 -33.17 3.59 24.65
N GLU A 195 -32.10 4.03 25.34
CA GLU A 195 -32.01 4.11 26.80
C GLU A 195 -33.11 5.03 27.38
N GLN A 196 -33.32 6.19 26.73
CA GLN A 196 -34.36 7.16 27.09
C GLN A 196 -35.77 6.56 27.03
N ARG A 197 -36.09 5.90 25.91
CA ARG A 197 -37.40 5.28 25.68
C ARG A 197 -37.63 4.07 26.58
N GLU A 198 -36.60 3.24 26.78
CA GLU A 198 -36.68 2.04 27.61
C GLU A 198 -36.95 2.41 29.08
N GLN A 199 -36.23 3.38 29.63
CA GLN A 199 -36.44 3.81 31.01
C GLN A 199 -37.87 4.33 31.22
N GLY A 200 -38.36 5.18 30.32
CA GLY A 200 -39.70 5.75 30.43
C GLY A 200 -40.79 4.69 30.35
N GLY A 201 -40.66 3.74 29.42
CA GLY A 201 -41.56 2.58 29.31
C GLY A 201 -41.54 1.67 30.54
N LYS A 202 -40.35 1.38 31.08
CA LYS A 202 -40.15 0.51 32.24
C LYS A 202 -40.76 1.10 33.52
N ILE A 203 -40.52 2.39 33.78
CA ILE A 203 -41.10 3.07 34.95
C ILE A 203 -42.62 3.12 34.84
N GLY A 204 -43.16 3.43 33.65
CA GLY A 204 -44.60 3.41 33.41
C GLY A 204 -45.22 2.07 33.76
N GLN A 205 -44.65 0.96 33.27
CA GLN A 205 -45.16 -0.39 33.56
C GLN A 205 -45.08 -0.77 35.05
N LEU A 206 -43.97 -0.43 35.70
CA LEU A 206 -43.74 -0.75 37.12
C LEU A 206 -44.75 -0.04 38.02
N LEU A 207 -44.99 1.26 37.77
CA LEU A 207 -45.80 2.09 38.66
C LEU A 207 -47.29 2.06 38.34
N ASP A 208 -47.69 1.93 37.07
CA ASP A 208 -49.11 1.93 36.68
C ASP A 208 -49.90 0.79 37.36
N SER A 209 -49.34 -0.42 37.33
CA SER A 209 -49.94 -1.59 37.99
C SER A 209 -49.99 -1.46 39.52
N ALA A 210 -48.93 -0.96 40.14
CA ALA A 210 -48.84 -0.80 41.59
C ALA A 210 -49.75 0.32 42.12
N VAL A 211 -49.81 1.46 41.41
CA VAL A 211 -50.70 2.59 41.71
C VAL A 211 -52.15 2.18 41.52
N GLY A 212 -52.49 1.47 40.45
CA GLY A 212 -53.85 0.96 40.21
C GLY A 212 -54.35 0.06 41.34
N SER A 213 -53.49 -0.85 41.81
CA SER A 213 -53.83 -1.77 42.92
C SER A 213 -54.10 -1.03 44.24
N ALA A 214 -53.26 -0.04 44.57
CA ALA A 214 -53.45 0.75 45.78
C ALA A 214 -54.64 1.71 45.70
N SER A 215 -54.90 2.27 44.52
CA SER A 215 -56.06 3.15 44.27
C SER A 215 -57.39 2.42 44.53
N GLY A 216 -57.46 1.13 44.17
CA GLY A 216 -58.66 0.32 44.40
C GLY A 216 -59.04 0.15 45.87
N LEU A 217 -58.09 0.33 46.80
CA LEU A 217 -58.35 0.22 48.24
C LEU A 217 -59.01 1.48 48.81
N ILE A 218 -58.72 2.65 48.26
CA ILE A 218 -59.14 3.94 48.83
C ILE A 218 -60.65 4.04 48.92
N GLY A 219 -61.37 3.55 47.89
CA GLY A 219 -62.83 3.53 47.89
C GLY A 219 -63.45 2.64 48.99
N GLY A 220 -62.70 1.67 49.53
CA GLY A 220 -63.13 0.77 50.60
C GLY A 220 -62.73 1.21 52.01
N TYR A 221 -61.97 2.30 52.16
CA TYR A 221 -61.39 2.70 53.45
C TYR A 221 -62.44 3.03 54.51
N GLU A 222 -63.47 3.81 54.18
CA GLU A 222 -64.51 4.20 55.14
C GLU A 222 -65.35 3.00 55.62
N ASP A 223 -65.63 2.05 54.73
CA ASP A 223 -66.31 0.79 55.06
C ASP A 223 -65.44 -0.07 55.97
N TYR A 224 -64.13 -0.17 55.67
CA TYR A 224 -63.15 -0.82 56.54
C TYR A 224 -63.12 -0.21 57.95
N VAL A 225 -63.00 1.11 58.07
CA VAL A 225 -62.96 1.80 59.37
C VAL A 225 -64.23 1.51 60.17
N THR A 226 -65.39 1.58 59.53
CA THR A 226 -66.68 1.31 60.16
C THR A 226 -66.75 -0.12 60.69
N LYS A 227 -66.40 -1.12 59.87
CA LYS A 227 -66.41 -2.54 60.24
C LYS A 227 -65.37 -2.87 61.32
N ARG A 228 -64.20 -2.23 61.28
CA ARG A 228 -63.14 -2.41 62.28
C ARG A 228 -63.57 -1.87 63.65
N LEU A 229 -64.14 -0.66 63.70
CA LEU A 229 -64.61 -0.04 64.94
C LEU A 229 -65.79 -0.83 65.56
N ASP A 230 -66.69 -1.40 64.74
CA ASP A 230 -67.74 -2.30 65.22
C ASP A 230 -67.13 -3.57 65.87
N ASN A 231 -66.17 -4.21 65.21
CA ASN A 231 -65.45 -5.36 65.78
C ASN A 231 -64.72 -5.01 67.08
N GLU A 232 -64.07 -3.85 67.15
CA GLU A 232 -63.35 -3.38 68.34
C GLU A 232 -64.30 -3.14 69.52
N SER A 233 -65.44 -2.48 69.27
CA SER A 233 -66.53 -2.27 70.23
C SER A 233 -67.12 -3.60 70.73
N ARG A 234 -67.35 -4.57 69.83
CA ARG A 234 -67.84 -5.91 70.18
C ARG A 234 -66.82 -6.70 71.00
N ARG A 235 -65.52 -6.63 70.68
CA ARG A 235 -64.45 -7.24 71.49
C ARG A 235 -64.39 -6.63 72.88
N GLU A 236 -64.46 -5.31 73.00
CA GLU A 236 -64.48 -4.65 74.30
C GLU A 236 -65.70 -5.07 75.14
N SER A 237 -66.87 -5.14 74.50
CA SER A 237 -68.11 -5.57 75.16
C SER A 237 -68.01 -7.02 75.66
N LEU A 238 -67.49 -7.92 74.82
CA LEU A 238 -67.25 -9.31 75.18
C LEU A 238 -66.21 -9.44 76.30
N ARG A 239 -65.08 -8.72 76.21
CA ARG A 239 -64.03 -8.71 77.23
C ARG A 239 -64.54 -8.22 78.59
N ARG A 240 -65.33 -7.14 78.60
CA ARG A 240 -65.97 -6.63 79.83
C ARG A 240 -66.97 -7.65 80.39
N TRP A 241 -67.72 -8.33 79.52
CA TRP A 241 -68.61 -9.40 79.95
C TRP A 241 -67.82 -10.59 80.52
N GLU A 242 -66.70 -11.01 79.92
CA GLU A 242 -65.84 -12.09 80.42
C GLU A 242 -65.21 -11.75 81.78
N GLU A 243 -64.67 -10.54 81.95
CA GLU A 243 -64.14 -10.04 83.24
C GLU A 243 -65.21 -9.96 84.34
N ASN A 244 -66.44 -9.63 83.96
CA ASN A 244 -67.56 -9.59 84.89
C ASN A 244 -68.14 -10.98 85.15
N ARG A 245 -68.06 -11.91 84.19
CA ARG A 245 -68.53 -13.28 84.32
C ARG A 245 -67.81 -14.00 85.44
N GLU A 246 -66.48 -13.90 85.52
CA GLU A 246 -65.71 -14.53 86.60
C GLU A 246 -66.19 -14.04 87.98
N LYS A 247 -66.40 -12.73 88.13
CA LYS A 247 -66.94 -12.13 89.35
C LYS A 247 -68.37 -12.58 89.66
N ARG A 248 -69.22 -12.71 88.64
CA ARG A 248 -70.62 -13.16 88.78
C ARG A 248 -70.69 -14.64 89.22
N VAL A 249 -69.84 -15.49 88.65
CA VAL A 249 -69.71 -16.91 89.03
C VAL A 249 -69.17 -17.06 90.46
N GLU A 250 -68.16 -16.29 90.87
CA GLU A 250 -67.65 -16.30 92.26
C GLU A 250 -68.70 -15.83 93.29
N ASN A 251 -69.60 -14.94 92.89
CA ASN A 251 -70.72 -14.47 93.72
C ASN A 251 -71.91 -15.44 93.78
N GLY A 252 -71.82 -16.62 93.16
CA GLY A 252 -72.83 -17.68 93.23
C GLY A 252 -74.01 -17.52 92.28
N GLU A 253 -73.92 -16.65 91.25
CA GLU A 253 -74.93 -16.57 90.18
C GLU A 253 -74.88 -17.81 89.27
N ASP A 254 -76.05 -18.23 88.77
CA ASP A 254 -76.17 -19.40 87.90
C ASP A 254 -75.50 -19.16 86.55
N THR A 255 -74.61 -20.07 86.17
CA THR A 255 -73.86 -20.04 84.92
C THR A 255 -74.74 -20.01 83.67
N GLU A 256 -75.92 -20.65 83.69
CA GLU A 256 -76.84 -20.61 82.54
C GLU A 256 -77.50 -19.24 82.36
N GLU A 257 -77.69 -18.49 83.45
CA GLU A 257 -78.28 -17.15 83.42
C GLU A 257 -77.24 -16.10 82.98
N ILE A 258 -75.97 -16.26 83.36
CA ILE A 258 -74.87 -15.38 82.93
C ILE A 258 -74.60 -15.49 81.42
N GLU A 259 -74.67 -16.71 80.85
CA GLU A 259 -74.43 -16.95 79.42
C GLU A 259 -75.54 -16.38 78.50
N LYS A 260 -76.76 -16.17 79.01
CA LYS A 260 -77.84 -15.51 78.23
C LYS A 260 -77.54 -14.05 77.90
N ASP A 261 -76.78 -13.36 78.74
CA ASP A 261 -76.40 -11.96 78.57
C ASP A 261 -75.13 -11.77 77.72
N ARG A 262 -74.55 -12.86 77.18
CA ARG A 262 -73.28 -12.82 76.45
C ARG A 262 -73.40 -11.94 75.19
N PRO A 263 -72.59 -10.88 75.04
CA PRO A 263 -72.56 -10.09 73.82
C PRO A 263 -72.14 -10.92 72.61
N GLU A 264 -72.67 -10.59 71.43
CA GLU A 264 -72.22 -11.17 70.17
C GLU A 264 -70.74 -10.84 69.91
N GLY A 265 -69.98 -11.84 69.46
CA GLY A 265 -68.58 -11.65 69.08
C GLY A 265 -68.39 -10.78 67.81
N PRO A 266 -67.14 -10.57 67.40
CA PRO A 266 -66.80 -9.79 66.21
C PRO A 266 -67.43 -10.38 64.93
N ARG A 267 -68.03 -9.53 64.09
CA ARG A 267 -68.79 -9.95 62.90
C ARG A 267 -67.99 -9.89 61.60
N TYR A 268 -67.06 -8.94 61.49
CA TYR A 268 -66.38 -8.60 60.24
C TYR A 268 -64.90 -8.99 60.23
N GLU A 269 -64.46 -9.90 61.09
CA GLU A 269 -63.02 -10.20 61.26
C GLU A 269 -62.33 -10.62 59.97
N ALA A 270 -62.95 -11.51 59.19
CA ALA A 270 -62.40 -11.96 57.92
C ALA A 270 -62.29 -10.82 56.90
N GLU A 271 -63.28 -9.93 56.84
CA GLU A 271 -63.30 -8.78 55.92
C GLU A 271 -62.24 -7.73 56.29
N VAL A 272 -62.15 -7.39 57.59
CA VAL A 272 -61.13 -6.46 58.11
C VAL A 272 -59.73 -7.00 57.87
N ALA A 273 -59.49 -8.29 58.19
CA ALA A 273 -58.19 -8.93 57.97
C ALA A 273 -57.83 -9.01 56.47
N ALA A 274 -58.80 -9.29 55.60
CA ALA A 274 -58.58 -9.32 54.16
C ALA A 274 -58.24 -7.93 53.59
N TYR A 275 -58.91 -6.88 54.06
CA TYR A 275 -58.61 -5.51 53.67
C TYR A 275 -57.22 -5.06 54.16
N GLU A 276 -56.88 -5.33 55.42
CA GLU A 276 -55.55 -5.01 55.98
C GLU A 276 -54.43 -5.76 55.26
N SER A 277 -54.64 -7.04 54.96
CA SER A 277 -53.71 -7.84 54.15
C SER A 277 -53.53 -7.26 52.74
N SER A 278 -54.62 -6.82 52.11
CA SER A 278 -54.58 -6.19 50.78
C SER A 278 -53.87 -4.85 50.82
N ALA A 279 -54.07 -4.03 51.86
CA ALA A 279 -53.35 -2.78 52.07
C ALA A 279 -51.85 -3.01 52.29
N ALA A 280 -51.48 -3.99 53.12
CA ALA A 280 -50.08 -4.36 53.32
C ALA A 280 -49.42 -4.85 52.02
N ALA A 281 -50.12 -5.68 51.23
CA ALA A 281 -49.65 -6.16 49.94
C ALA A 281 -49.49 -5.02 48.91
N ALA A 282 -50.45 -4.10 48.84
CA ALA A 282 -50.40 -2.94 47.95
C ALA A 282 -49.26 -1.99 48.34
N SER A 283 -49.06 -1.73 49.64
CA SER A 283 -47.95 -0.93 50.16
C SER A 283 -46.59 -1.57 49.83
N ALA A 284 -46.44 -2.88 50.01
CA ALA A 284 -45.22 -3.60 49.67
C ALA A 284 -44.95 -3.57 48.14
N SER A 285 -45.99 -3.76 47.33
CA SER A 285 -45.91 -3.69 45.87
C SER A 285 -45.47 -2.29 45.39
N LEU A 286 -46.11 -1.23 45.91
CA LEU A 286 -45.74 0.16 45.62
C LEU A 286 -44.31 0.48 46.08
N SER A 287 -43.91 0.06 47.27
CA SER A 287 -42.55 0.29 47.79
C SER A 287 -41.50 -0.38 46.89
N LYS A 288 -41.78 -1.60 46.43
CA LYS A 288 -40.91 -2.32 45.49
C LYS A 288 -40.89 -1.67 44.10
N ALA A 289 -42.03 -1.21 43.61
CA ALA A 289 -42.12 -0.52 42.33
C ALA A 289 -41.38 0.84 42.39
N ALA A 290 -41.54 1.58 43.48
CA ALA A 290 -40.84 2.85 43.73
C ALA A 290 -39.31 2.67 43.80
N SER A 291 -38.82 1.66 44.53
CA SER A 291 -37.39 1.38 44.59
C SER A 291 -36.84 0.93 43.24
N SER A 292 -37.57 0.09 42.51
CA SER A 292 -37.18 -0.35 41.16
C SER A 292 -37.17 0.81 40.16
N ALA A 293 -38.16 1.72 40.22
CA ALA A 293 -38.22 2.92 39.39
C ALA A 293 -37.07 3.87 39.70
N ARG A 294 -36.72 4.03 40.99
CA ARG A 294 -35.56 4.82 41.41
C ARG A 294 -34.26 4.24 40.86
N SER A 295 -34.01 2.95 41.06
CA SER A 295 -32.81 2.28 40.54
C SER A 295 -32.72 2.35 39.01
N ALA A 296 -33.85 2.18 38.30
CA ALA A 296 -33.89 2.34 36.85
C ALA A 296 -33.54 3.77 36.40
N THR A 297 -34.01 4.78 37.16
CA THR A 297 -33.70 6.19 36.90
C THR A 297 -32.22 6.51 37.14
N GLU A 298 -31.65 6.02 38.24
CA GLU A 298 -30.24 6.22 38.58
C GLU A 298 -29.29 5.50 37.59
N SER A 299 -29.65 4.32 37.07
CA SER A 299 -28.88 3.64 36.01
C SER A 299 -28.92 4.42 34.70
N PHE A 300 -30.13 4.83 34.29
CA PHE A 300 -30.38 5.53 33.03
C PHE A 300 -29.52 6.78 32.84
N ILE A 301 -29.41 7.65 33.85
CA ILE A 301 -28.64 8.89 33.71
C ILE A 301 -27.16 8.61 33.39
N THR A 302 -26.59 7.55 33.98
CA THR A 302 -25.19 7.19 33.74
C THR A 302 -24.97 6.60 32.35
N GLU A 303 -25.89 5.72 31.91
CA GLU A 303 -25.83 5.07 30.60
C GLU A 303 -26.07 6.08 29.46
N ALA A 304 -27.12 6.89 29.59
CA ALA A 304 -27.49 7.92 28.61
C ALA A 304 -26.42 9.01 28.48
N ALA A 305 -25.85 9.48 29.60
CA ALA A 305 -24.75 10.45 29.56
C ALA A 305 -23.49 9.86 28.88
N ALA A 306 -23.16 8.59 29.15
CA ALA A 306 -22.02 7.93 28.52
C ALA A 306 -22.22 7.74 27.01
N SER A 307 -23.43 7.33 26.59
CA SER A 307 -23.79 7.19 25.17
C SER A 307 -23.79 8.55 24.46
N LEU A 308 -24.31 9.62 25.11
CA LEU A 308 -24.33 10.97 24.55
C LEU A 308 -22.92 11.55 24.40
N LEU A 309 -22.04 11.29 25.37
CA LEU A 309 -20.64 11.70 25.29
C LEU A 309 -19.92 11.06 24.08
N LYS A 310 -20.22 9.80 23.75
CA LYS A 310 -19.68 9.15 22.55
C LYS A 310 -20.17 9.83 21.27
N ALA A 311 -21.44 10.24 21.23
CA ALA A 311 -21.98 10.98 20.09
C ALA A 311 -21.31 12.35 19.95
N ILE A 312 -21.07 13.07 21.06
CA ILE A 312 -20.34 14.34 21.07
C ILE A 312 -18.91 14.14 20.55
N GLN A 313 -18.19 13.15 21.06
CA GLN A 313 -16.82 12.84 20.63
C GLN A 313 -16.74 12.55 19.13
N ALA A 314 -17.66 11.73 18.60
CA ALA A 314 -17.73 11.44 17.18
C ALA A 314 -18.03 12.70 16.34
N ASN A 315 -18.88 13.60 16.83
CA ASN A 315 -19.16 14.88 16.16
C ASN A 315 -17.96 15.86 16.22
N ASP A 316 -17.24 15.91 17.34
CA ASP A 316 -16.03 16.73 17.49
C ASP A 316 -14.90 16.23 16.58
N GLU A 317 -14.78 14.92 16.39
CA GLU A 317 -13.87 14.34 15.40
C GLU A 317 -14.20 14.80 13.97
N MET A 318 -15.48 14.94 13.62
CA MET A 318 -15.90 15.48 12.31
C MET A 318 -15.45 16.94 12.14
N ILE A 319 -15.54 17.75 13.20
CA ILE A 319 -15.02 19.12 13.20
C ILE A 319 -13.50 19.11 12.96
N ALA A 320 -12.76 18.25 13.67
CA ALA A 320 -11.32 18.12 13.49
C ALA A 320 -10.94 17.69 12.06
N ILE A 321 -11.71 16.78 11.44
CA ILE A 321 -11.50 16.35 10.05
C ILE A 321 -11.64 17.55 9.09
N ILE A 322 -12.67 18.38 9.26
CA ILE A 322 -12.89 19.59 8.46
C ILE A 322 -11.75 20.60 8.65
N ASP A 323 -11.34 20.86 9.90
CA ASP A 323 -10.27 21.82 10.19
C ASP A 323 -8.92 21.38 9.61
N MET A 324 -8.60 20.08 9.69
CA MET A 324 -7.42 19.52 9.02
C MET A 324 -7.49 19.73 7.50
N ALA A 325 -8.65 19.49 6.89
CA ALA A 325 -8.83 19.67 5.45
C ALA A 325 -8.68 21.13 5.01
N ARG A 326 -9.17 22.10 5.81
CA ARG A 326 -9.00 23.54 5.57
C ARG A 326 -7.54 23.99 5.71
N SER A 327 -6.77 23.35 6.60
CA SER A 327 -5.36 23.69 6.84
C SER A 327 -4.41 23.18 5.74
N GLN A 328 -4.85 22.23 4.91
CA GLN A 328 -4.06 21.80 3.77
C GLN A 328 -4.10 22.88 2.68
N PRO A 329 -2.95 23.28 2.11
CA PRO A 329 -2.95 24.22 1.00
C PRO A 329 -3.81 23.65 -0.13
N ALA A 330 -4.88 24.38 -0.47
CA ALA A 330 -5.64 24.10 -1.66
C ALA A 330 -4.66 24.12 -2.84
N SER A 331 -4.71 23.09 -3.68
CA SER A 331 -4.12 23.16 -5.01
C SER A 331 -4.77 24.36 -5.69
N SER A 332 -4.05 25.47 -5.82
CA SER A 332 -4.56 26.72 -6.38
C SER A 332 -5.14 26.41 -7.76
N VAL A 333 -6.47 26.51 -7.90
CA VAL A 333 -7.19 26.42 -9.19
C VAL A 333 -6.65 27.44 -10.19
N GLU A 334 -5.94 28.47 -9.70
CA GLU A 334 -5.26 29.52 -10.46
C GLU A 334 -3.87 29.13 -10.98
N ASP A 335 -3.12 28.23 -10.33
CA ASP A 335 -1.78 27.81 -10.80
C ASP A 335 -1.82 26.58 -11.71
N THR A 336 -2.96 25.92 -11.84
CA THR A 336 -3.13 24.80 -12.77
C THR A 336 -3.25 25.32 -14.19
N ILE A 337 -2.18 25.18 -14.98
CA ILE A 337 -2.22 25.28 -16.45
C ILE A 337 -3.07 24.11 -16.95
N GLY A 338 -4.38 24.32 -17.07
CA GLY A 338 -5.35 23.29 -17.45
C GLY A 338 -6.53 23.86 -18.25
N GLU A 339 -7.19 23.00 -19.02
CA GLU A 339 -8.33 23.38 -19.86
C GLU A 339 -9.55 23.79 -19.01
N PRO A 340 -10.51 24.58 -19.54
CA PRO A 340 -11.70 25.02 -18.79
C PRO A 340 -12.47 23.87 -18.11
N GLU A 341 -12.49 22.70 -18.74
CA GLU A 341 -13.15 21.49 -18.23
C GLU A 341 -12.46 20.87 -16.99
N ASP A 342 -11.17 21.15 -16.75
CA ASP A 342 -10.49 20.75 -15.49
C ASP A 342 -10.98 21.60 -14.31
N LYS A 343 -11.28 22.89 -14.54
CA LYS A 343 -11.68 23.81 -13.47
C LYS A 343 -13.06 23.50 -12.91
N ASP A 344 -14.00 23.09 -13.75
CA ASP A 344 -15.36 22.74 -13.30
C ASP A 344 -15.39 21.41 -12.51
N ARG A 345 -14.50 20.47 -12.82
CA ARG A 345 -14.31 19.23 -12.05
C ARG A 345 -13.78 19.52 -10.64
N LEU A 346 -12.74 20.35 -10.55
CA LEU A 346 -12.16 20.77 -9.27
C LEU A 346 -13.18 21.52 -8.40
N ARG A 347 -14.02 22.38 -8.99
CA ARG A 347 -15.12 23.07 -8.28
C ARG A 347 -16.14 22.10 -7.71
N THR A 348 -16.53 21.08 -8.48
CA THR A 348 -17.51 20.07 -8.01
C THR A 348 -16.99 19.34 -6.77
N MET A 349 -15.70 19.00 -6.73
CA MET A 349 -15.08 18.36 -5.56
C MET A 349 -15.00 19.30 -4.35
N GLU A 350 -14.66 20.57 -4.57
CA GLU A 350 -14.69 21.59 -3.53
C GLU A 350 -16.09 21.76 -2.93
N GLU A 351 -17.12 21.81 -3.77
CA GLU A 351 -18.52 21.90 -3.34
C GLU A 351 -18.93 20.68 -2.50
N LEU A 352 -18.52 19.46 -2.87
CA LEU A 352 -18.80 18.25 -2.09
C LEU A 352 -18.13 18.28 -0.70
N ARG A 353 -16.90 18.79 -0.62
CA ARG A 353 -16.20 18.93 0.67
C ARG A 353 -16.87 19.98 1.56
N ARG A 354 -17.37 21.08 0.98
CA ARG A 354 -18.15 22.08 1.72
C ARG A 354 -19.48 21.52 2.19
N ALA A 355 -20.19 20.78 1.34
CA ALA A 355 -21.44 20.13 1.74
C ALA A 355 -21.23 19.10 2.87
N ALA A 356 -20.03 18.54 3.02
CA ALA A 356 -19.71 17.67 4.15
C ALA A 356 -19.70 18.40 5.49
N GLU A 357 -19.52 19.74 5.50
CA GLU A 357 -19.60 20.54 6.72
C GLU A 357 -21.03 20.54 7.30
N ASP A 358 -22.05 20.46 6.44
CA ASP A 358 -23.46 20.40 6.84
C ASP A 358 -23.82 19.09 7.56
N LEU A 359 -22.93 18.08 7.54
CA LEU A 359 -23.10 16.84 8.30
C LEU A 359 -22.85 17.03 9.80
N VAL A 360 -22.14 18.08 10.20
CA VAL A 360 -21.81 18.35 11.60
C VAL A 360 -23.03 18.90 12.32
N MET A 361 -23.39 18.28 13.45
CA MET A 361 -24.49 18.78 14.27
C MET A 361 -24.00 19.95 15.15
N ASP A 362 -24.86 20.95 15.33
CA ASP A 362 -24.60 22.07 16.23
C ASP A 362 -24.43 21.58 17.68
N GLN A 363 -23.46 22.13 18.41
CA GLN A 363 -23.27 21.83 19.83
C GLN A 363 -24.50 22.14 20.69
N ALA A 364 -25.36 23.07 20.26
CA ALA A 364 -26.64 23.37 20.91
C ALA A 364 -27.56 22.14 20.98
N PHE A 365 -27.60 21.32 19.93
CA PHE A 365 -28.39 20.10 19.92
C PHE A 365 -27.99 19.15 21.07
N PHE A 366 -26.68 18.94 21.27
CA PHE A 366 -26.18 18.06 22.32
C PHE A 366 -26.46 18.62 23.72
N ARG A 367 -26.31 19.94 23.91
CA ARG A 367 -26.66 20.61 25.18
C ARG A 367 -28.15 20.49 25.50
N GLU A 368 -29.01 20.66 24.49
CA GLU A 368 -30.45 20.52 24.64
C GLU A 368 -30.85 19.08 24.96
N TYR A 369 -30.21 18.10 24.33
CA TYR A 369 -30.50 16.69 24.56
C TYR A 369 -29.98 16.21 25.92
N ASP A 370 -28.80 16.68 26.35
CA ASP A 370 -28.31 16.47 27.71
C ASP A 370 -29.27 17.04 28.76
N ALA A 371 -29.75 18.27 28.55
CA ALA A 371 -30.75 18.88 29.44
C ALA A 371 -32.08 18.10 29.47
N GLU A 372 -32.48 17.49 28.35
CA GLU A 372 -33.66 16.62 28.27
C GLU A 372 -33.51 15.34 29.08
N ILE A 373 -32.35 14.68 28.99
CA ILE A 373 -32.02 13.49 29.80
C ILE A 373 -32.06 13.84 31.30
N HIS A 374 -31.49 14.98 31.69
CA HIS A 374 -31.52 15.45 33.08
C HIS A 374 -32.93 15.77 33.56
N ARG A 375 -33.80 16.34 32.70
CA ARG A 375 -35.22 16.55 33.02
C ARG A 375 -35.94 15.23 33.26
N GLN A 376 -35.74 14.22 32.41
CA GLN A 376 -36.33 12.89 32.59
C GLN A 376 -35.85 12.22 33.87
N HIS A 377 -34.55 12.34 34.17
CA HIS A 377 -33.97 11.83 35.41
C HIS A 377 -34.61 12.49 36.64
N ALA A 378 -34.72 13.83 36.65
CA ALA A 378 -35.33 14.55 37.76
C ALA A 378 -36.81 14.19 37.95
N GLN A 379 -37.59 14.12 36.86
CA GLN A 379 -38.99 13.70 36.91
C GLN A 379 -39.15 12.23 37.36
N GLY A 380 -38.29 11.32 36.90
CA GLY A 380 -38.30 9.92 37.33
C GLY A 380 -38.00 9.74 38.82
N LEU A 381 -37.04 10.50 39.37
CA LEU A 381 -36.76 10.50 40.81
C LEU A 381 -37.92 11.09 41.62
N SER A 382 -38.52 12.18 41.14
CA SER A 382 -39.69 12.79 41.77
C SER A 382 -40.86 11.80 41.82
N LEU A 383 -41.14 11.13 40.70
CA LEU A 383 -42.19 10.12 40.60
C LEU A 383 -41.94 8.92 41.53
N ALA A 384 -40.70 8.43 41.61
CA ALA A 384 -40.35 7.37 42.55
C ALA A 384 -40.51 7.82 44.02
N GLY A 385 -40.21 9.08 44.33
CA GLY A 385 -40.42 9.67 45.66
C GLY A 385 -41.91 9.77 46.05
N GLU A 386 -42.75 10.22 45.12
CA GLU A 386 -44.21 10.24 45.30
C GLU A 386 -44.77 8.82 45.49
N ALA A 387 -44.28 7.85 44.71
CA ALA A 387 -44.70 6.45 44.83
C ALA A 387 -44.32 5.87 46.19
N SER A 388 -43.11 6.15 46.70
CA SER A 388 -42.67 5.72 48.03
C SER A 388 -43.48 6.37 49.16
N SER A 389 -43.81 7.65 49.02
CA SER A 389 -44.63 8.40 49.98
C SER A 389 -46.05 7.83 50.03
N PHE A 390 -46.63 7.54 48.87
CA PHE A 390 -47.94 6.89 48.77
C PHE A 390 -47.92 5.47 49.32
N ALA A 391 -46.84 4.71 49.09
CA ALA A 391 -46.66 3.38 49.68
C ALA A 391 -46.70 3.42 51.22
N SER A 392 -46.06 4.42 51.83
CA SER A 392 -46.07 4.60 53.29
C SER A 392 -47.45 4.99 53.83
N LEU A 393 -48.18 5.86 53.12
CA LEU A 393 -49.58 6.19 53.42
C LEU A 393 -50.47 4.95 53.40
N VAL A 394 -50.40 4.14 52.33
CA VAL A 394 -51.16 2.89 52.22
C VAL A 394 -50.75 1.88 53.30
N GLY A 395 -49.47 1.80 53.65
CA GLY A 395 -48.97 0.92 54.71
C GLY A 395 -49.44 1.30 56.12
N SER A 396 -49.86 2.56 56.31
CA SER A 396 -50.41 3.05 57.59
C SER A 396 -51.92 2.84 57.76
N ILE A 397 -52.60 2.26 56.76
CA ILE A 397 -54.04 1.97 56.80
C ILE A 397 -54.43 1.06 57.98
N PRO A 398 -53.73 -0.06 58.27
CA PRO A 398 -54.14 -0.98 59.34
C PRO A 398 -54.21 -0.28 60.70
N GLY A 399 -55.35 -0.38 61.38
CA GLY A 399 -55.62 0.23 62.68
C GLY A 399 -55.86 1.74 62.66
N SER A 400 -55.80 2.41 61.50
CA SER A 400 -55.99 3.85 61.40
C SER A 400 -57.47 4.29 61.47
N THR A 401 -57.69 5.59 61.72
CA THR A 401 -58.96 6.29 61.55
C THR A 401 -58.71 7.67 60.92
N GLY A 402 -59.67 8.16 60.13
CA GLY A 402 -59.62 9.53 59.60
C GLY A 402 -58.60 9.80 58.48
N MET A 403 -57.99 8.78 57.87
CA MET A 403 -56.98 8.95 56.80
C MET A 403 -57.57 9.17 55.39
N GLY A 404 -58.89 9.10 55.21
CA GLY A 404 -59.55 9.20 53.91
C GLY A 404 -59.08 10.39 53.05
N PRO A 405 -59.07 11.65 53.58
CA PRO A 405 -58.56 12.81 52.85
C PRO A 405 -57.08 12.68 52.45
N SER A 406 -56.21 12.23 53.35
CA SER A 406 -54.78 12.07 53.08
C SER A 406 -54.49 10.98 52.05
N LEU A 407 -55.27 9.89 52.06
CA LEU A 407 -55.19 8.83 51.05
C LEU A 407 -55.61 9.34 49.67
N GLY A 408 -56.73 10.06 49.59
CA GLY A 408 -57.21 10.65 48.34
C GLY A 408 -56.25 11.69 47.75
N GLU A 409 -55.67 12.55 48.59
CA GLU A 409 -54.63 13.49 48.16
C GLU A 409 -53.36 12.78 47.69
N GLY A 410 -52.90 11.75 48.41
CA GLY A 410 -51.75 10.95 48.03
C GLY A 410 -51.95 10.25 46.68
N GLU A 411 -53.12 9.68 46.45
CA GLU A 411 -53.51 9.05 45.19
C GLU A 411 -53.52 10.05 44.02
N SER A 412 -54.10 11.23 44.24
CA SER A 412 -54.16 12.28 43.22
C SER A 412 -52.76 12.76 42.82
N ARG A 413 -51.85 12.95 43.79
CA ARG A 413 -50.45 13.33 43.53
C ARG A 413 -49.72 12.30 42.67
N ILE A 414 -49.75 11.02 43.08
CA ILE A 414 -49.03 9.97 42.34
C ILE A 414 -49.62 9.72 40.95
N LYS A 415 -50.95 9.74 40.80
CA LYS A 415 -51.60 9.58 39.48
C LYS A 415 -51.24 10.72 38.54
N SER A 416 -51.21 11.96 39.04
CA SER A 416 -50.85 13.13 38.24
C SER A 416 -49.40 13.04 37.77
N ALA A 417 -48.47 12.75 38.69
CA ALA A 417 -47.05 12.59 38.38
C ALA A 417 -46.79 11.43 37.39
N LEU A 418 -47.49 10.30 37.57
CA LEU A 418 -47.35 9.15 36.68
C LEU A 418 -47.89 9.44 35.27
N THR A 419 -49.04 10.11 35.18
CA THR A 419 -49.67 10.47 33.90
C THR A 419 -48.79 11.46 33.12
N GLU A 420 -48.24 12.46 33.81
CA GLU A 420 -47.30 13.43 33.20
C GLU A 420 -46.05 12.72 32.68
N PHE A 421 -45.41 11.90 33.52
CA PHE A 421 -44.19 11.18 33.14
C PHE A 421 -44.40 10.22 31.96
N ILE A 422 -45.47 9.41 31.97
CA ILE A 422 -45.80 8.52 30.84
C ILE A 422 -46.19 9.34 29.60
N GLY A 423 -46.88 10.46 29.78
CA GLY A 423 -47.26 11.38 28.70
C GLY A 423 -46.04 11.95 27.97
N ASP A 424 -44.96 12.26 28.69
CA ASP A 424 -43.72 12.80 28.11
C ASP A 424 -42.76 11.70 27.63
N TYR A 425 -42.53 10.67 28.45
CA TYR A 425 -41.43 9.69 28.27
C TYR A 425 -41.86 8.24 28.09
N GLY A 426 -43.16 7.93 28.19
CA GLY A 426 -43.68 6.59 27.91
C GLY A 426 -43.37 6.13 26.48
N GLY A 427 -43.72 4.88 26.15
CA GLY A 427 -43.32 4.26 24.88
C GLY A 427 -43.70 5.02 23.59
N ASN A 428 -44.68 5.94 23.67
CA ASN A 428 -45.12 6.89 22.63
C ASN A 428 -45.28 8.32 23.20
N GLY A 429 -44.49 8.67 24.21
CA GLY A 429 -44.54 9.97 24.88
C GLY A 429 -44.26 11.14 23.93
N ARG A 430 -44.68 12.35 24.31
CA ARG A 430 -44.53 13.56 23.51
C ARG A 430 -43.05 13.86 23.22
N ILE A 431 -42.19 13.85 24.25
CA ILE A 431 -40.76 14.13 24.10
C ILE A 431 -40.08 13.07 23.24
N ILE A 432 -40.40 11.79 23.44
CA ILE A 432 -39.88 10.68 22.64
C ILE A 432 -40.23 10.86 21.15
N ARG A 433 -41.48 11.23 20.83
CA ARG A 433 -41.90 11.47 19.44
C ARG A 433 -41.25 12.72 18.83
N GLU A 434 -41.14 13.80 19.59
CA GLU A 434 -40.45 15.02 19.16
C GLU A 434 -38.98 14.72 18.82
N ARG A 435 -38.27 13.97 19.69
CA ARG A 435 -36.87 13.56 19.47
C ARG A 435 -36.72 12.64 18.25
N GLN A 436 -37.61 11.68 18.09
CA GLN A 436 -37.61 10.78 16.93
C GLN A 436 -37.77 11.56 15.62
N ALA A 437 -38.71 12.52 15.57
CA ALA A 437 -38.92 13.35 14.39
C ALA A 437 -37.68 14.21 14.04
N ILE A 438 -36.95 14.70 15.05
CA ILE A 438 -35.68 15.40 14.84
C ILE A 438 -34.67 14.45 14.17
N PHE A 439 -34.49 13.23 14.68
CA PHE A 439 -33.54 12.26 14.10
C PHE A 439 -33.92 11.90 12.66
N GLU A 440 -35.21 11.67 12.39
CA GLU A 440 -35.70 11.36 11.04
C GLU A 440 -35.42 12.51 10.05
N SER A 441 -35.50 13.77 10.50
CA SER A 441 -35.21 14.93 9.65
C SER A 441 -33.73 15.04 9.25
N TYR A 442 -32.80 14.70 10.16
CA TYR A 442 -31.35 14.71 9.86
C TYR A 442 -30.91 13.52 9.02
N ARG A 443 -31.66 12.42 9.03
CA ARG A 443 -31.31 11.15 8.39
C ARG A 443 -32.02 10.89 7.06
N SER A 444 -32.54 11.93 6.42
CA SER A 444 -33.39 11.80 5.22
C SER A 444 -32.76 10.99 4.08
N TYR A 445 -31.42 10.98 3.99
CA TYR A 445 -30.67 10.28 2.95
C TYR A 445 -30.02 8.96 3.40
N ASP A 446 -30.12 8.58 4.68
CA ASP A 446 -29.41 7.40 5.20
C ASP A 446 -29.95 6.09 4.63
N SER A 447 -31.25 6.02 4.34
CA SER A 447 -31.84 4.84 3.68
C SER A 447 -31.29 4.65 2.27
N GLU A 448 -31.25 5.72 1.46
CA GLU A 448 -30.70 5.69 0.10
C GLU A 448 -29.20 5.40 0.12
N ARG A 449 -28.46 6.02 1.04
CA ARG A 449 -27.03 5.80 1.23
C ARG A 449 -26.72 4.33 1.55
N LYS A 450 -27.45 3.74 2.51
CA LYS A 450 -27.31 2.32 2.86
C LYS A 450 -27.67 1.38 1.71
N GLN A 451 -28.62 1.76 0.85
CA GLN A 451 -28.91 1.01 -0.37
C GLN A 451 -27.74 1.04 -1.35
N GLU A 452 -27.11 2.20 -1.59
CA GLU A 452 -25.93 2.31 -2.45
C GLU A 452 -24.72 1.57 -1.86
N GLU A 453 -24.49 1.63 -0.55
CA GLU A 453 -23.45 0.83 0.13
C GLU A 453 -23.68 -0.68 -0.07
N GLN A 454 -24.93 -1.14 -0.01
CA GLN A 454 -25.27 -2.55 -0.25
C GLN A 454 -25.09 -2.94 -1.72
N LYS A 455 -25.41 -2.05 -2.66
CA LYS A 455 -25.12 -2.25 -4.09
C LYS A 455 -23.61 -2.33 -4.31
N ALA A 456 -22.82 -1.46 -3.69
CA ALA A 456 -21.36 -1.48 -3.79
C ALA A 456 -20.79 -2.82 -3.30
N LYS A 457 -21.29 -3.37 -2.17
CA LYS A 457 -20.91 -4.72 -1.69
C LYS A 457 -21.24 -5.81 -2.71
N SER A 458 -22.44 -5.76 -3.31
CA SER A 458 -22.84 -6.73 -4.34
C SER A 458 -21.94 -6.65 -5.57
N GLU A 459 -21.70 -5.46 -6.12
CA GLU A 459 -20.84 -5.28 -7.29
C GLU A 459 -19.37 -5.63 -7.00
N TRP A 460 -18.85 -5.26 -5.82
CA TRP A 460 -17.52 -5.63 -5.37
C TRP A 460 -17.32 -7.14 -5.32
N SER A 461 -18.33 -7.88 -4.82
CA SER A 461 -18.28 -9.34 -4.82
C SER A 461 -18.19 -9.92 -6.23
N GLY A 462 -18.80 -9.27 -7.22
CA GLY A 462 -18.68 -9.62 -8.63
C GLY A 462 -17.28 -9.37 -9.17
N ALA A 463 -16.69 -8.21 -8.86
CA ALA A 463 -15.31 -7.88 -9.22
C ALA A 463 -14.28 -8.82 -8.57
N ALA A 464 -14.47 -9.13 -7.28
CA ALA A 464 -13.64 -10.08 -6.55
C ALA A 464 -13.72 -11.49 -7.13
N LYS A 465 -14.92 -11.96 -7.52
CA LYS A 465 -15.09 -13.25 -8.22
C LYS A 465 -14.39 -13.27 -9.56
N PHE A 466 -14.50 -12.20 -10.35
CA PHE A 466 -13.81 -12.08 -11.63
C PHE A 466 -12.29 -12.18 -11.46
N LEU A 467 -11.71 -11.40 -10.54
CA LEU A 467 -10.26 -11.44 -10.28
C LEU A 467 -9.81 -12.77 -9.64
N GLY A 468 -10.63 -13.33 -8.75
CA GLY A 468 -10.41 -14.65 -8.17
C GLY A 468 -10.41 -15.76 -9.22
N SER A 469 -11.23 -15.64 -10.28
CA SER A 469 -11.23 -16.60 -11.39
C SER A 469 -9.92 -16.59 -12.19
N LEU A 470 -9.23 -15.45 -12.26
CA LEU A 470 -7.88 -15.36 -12.83
C LEU A 470 -6.86 -16.08 -11.95
N ALA A 471 -6.87 -15.79 -10.65
CA ALA A 471 -5.91 -16.37 -9.70
C ALA A 471 -6.13 -17.87 -9.45
N GLY A 472 -7.34 -18.38 -9.68
CA GLY A 472 -7.70 -19.78 -9.46
C GLY A 472 -7.14 -20.76 -10.50
N VAL A 473 -6.60 -20.28 -11.62
CA VAL A 473 -6.03 -21.14 -12.65
C VAL A 473 -4.63 -21.59 -12.21
N SER A 474 -4.45 -22.89 -12.01
CA SER A 474 -3.22 -23.42 -11.40
C SER A 474 -2.08 -23.72 -12.39
N GLY A 475 -2.38 -23.75 -13.70
CA GLY A 475 -1.45 -24.21 -14.74
C GLY A 475 -1.16 -25.72 -14.68
N SER A 476 -0.43 -26.22 -15.69
CA SER A 476 0.08 -27.59 -15.75
C SER A 476 1.27 -27.80 -14.80
N GLU A 477 1.66 -29.06 -14.54
CA GLU A 477 2.84 -29.35 -13.71
C GLU A 477 4.15 -28.89 -14.39
N GLU A 478 4.21 -28.94 -15.72
CA GLU A 478 5.34 -28.42 -16.50
C GLU A 478 5.48 -26.91 -16.33
N GLU A 479 4.37 -26.16 -16.37
CA GLU A 479 4.37 -24.71 -16.15
C GLU A 479 4.82 -24.37 -14.73
N LYS A 480 4.30 -25.07 -13.72
CA LYS A 480 4.74 -24.89 -12.32
C LYS A 480 6.23 -25.15 -12.17
N THR A 481 6.77 -26.17 -12.84
CA THR A 481 8.20 -26.49 -12.81
C THR A 481 9.02 -25.34 -13.42
N SER A 482 8.61 -24.81 -14.58
CA SER A 482 9.25 -23.66 -15.21
C SER A 482 9.27 -22.41 -14.32
N PHE A 483 8.17 -22.14 -13.60
CA PHE A 483 8.11 -21.06 -12.61
C PHE A 483 9.05 -21.28 -11.43
N ASN A 484 9.10 -22.50 -10.88
CA ASN A 484 10.00 -22.85 -9.79
C ASN A 484 11.48 -22.71 -10.19
N GLU A 485 11.84 -23.15 -11.40
CA GLU A 485 13.20 -23.01 -11.93
C GLU A 485 13.58 -21.53 -12.11
N THR A 486 12.67 -20.72 -12.66
CA THR A 486 12.92 -19.27 -12.80
C THR A 486 13.03 -18.60 -11.43
N ASN A 487 12.18 -18.96 -10.48
CA ASN A 487 12.24 -18.44 -9.12
C ASN A 487 13.56 -18.79 -8.41
N ALA A 488 14.09 -20.00 -8.63
CA ALA A 488 15.40 -20.39 -8.11
C ALA A 488 16.53 -19.53 -8.69
N ARG A 489 16.50 -19.23 -10.00
CA ARG A 489 17.45 -18.31 -10.66
C ARG A 489 17.33 -16.89 -10.14
N TYR A 490 16.11 -16.41 -9.91
CA TYR A 490 15.85 -15.11 -9.29
C TYR A 490 16.49 -15.03 -7.90
N ILE A 491 16.28 -16.02 -7.04
CA ILE A 491 16.86 -16.07 -5.69
C ILE A 491 18.39 -16.05 -5.78
N ALA A 492 18.98 -16.90 -6.65
CA ALA A 492 20.42 -16.97 -6.83
C ALA A 492 21.03 -15.63 -7.29
N ASN A 493 20.43 -14.97 -8.29
CA ASN A 493 20.92 -13.68 -8.77
C ASN A 493 20.77 -12.56 -7.71
N ARG A 494 19.65 -12.57 -6.97
CA ARG A 494 19.38 -11.61 -5.88
C ARG A 494 20.40 -11.74 -4.76
N GLU A 495 20.68 -12.96 -4.32
CA GLU A 495 21.68 -13.25 -3.29
C GLU A 495 23.09 -12.86 -3.74
N TRP A 496 23.44 -13.15 -4.99
CA TRP A 496 24.73 -12.80 -5.55
C TRP A 496 24.94 -11.27 -5.66
N ASN A 497 23.87 -10.51 -6.00
CA ASN A 497 23.90 -9.03 -6.00
C ASN A 497 23.65 -8.39 -4.62
N LYS A 498 23.35 -9.18 -3.58
CA LYS A 498 23.04 -8.71 -2.21
C LYS A 498 21.91 -7.67 -2.14
N THR A 499 20.88 -7.84 -2.95
CA THR A 499 19.72 -6.93 -2.95
C THR A 499 18.66 -7.38 -1.96
N GLU A 500 17.98 -6.41 -1.33
CA GLU A 500 16.91 -6.69 -0.36
C GLU A 500 15.74 -7.43 -1.01
N GLU A 501 15.08 -8.27 -0.21
CA GLU A 501 13.84 -8.91 -0.62
C GLU A 501 12.71 -7.88 -0.70
N GLU A 502 11.91 -7.95 -1.77
CA GLU A 502 10.76 -7.07 -1.91
C GLU A 502 9.74 -7.34 -0.79
N PRO A 503 9.14 -6.28 -0.21
CA PRO A 503 8.08 -6.44 0.75
C PRO A 503 6.92 -7.22 0.11
N LYS A 504 6.36 -8.15 0.87
CA LYS A 504 5.17 -8.89 0.43
C LYS A 504 4.07 -7.89 0.08
N ARG A 505 3.47 -8.04 -1.09
CA ARG A 505 2.31 -7.26 -1.49
C ARG A 505 1.19 -7.47 -0.48
N ALA A 506 0.56 -6.37 -0.07
CA ALA A 506 -0.62 -6.43 0.78
C ALA A 506 -1.70 -7.26 0.08
N ALA A 507 -2.40 -8.08 0.87
CA ALA A 507 -3.62 -8.72 0.40
C ALA A 507 -4.64 -7.63 0.09
N ARG A 508 -5.42 -7.85 -0.96
CA ARG A 508 -6.48 -6.92 -1.36
C ARG A 508 -7.62 -6.95 -0.33
N SER A 509 -8.18 -5.79 0.01
CA SER A 509 -9.30 -5.73 0.94
C SER A 509 -10.59 -6.37 0.37
N ASP A 510 -11.32 -7.07 1.25
CA ASP A 510 -12.66 -7.59 0.98
C ASP A 510 -13.74 -6.50 1.12
N ASP A 511 -13.43 -5.36 1.76
CA ASP A 511 -14.35 -4.24 1.89
C ASP A 511 -14.28 -3.31 0.66
N PRO A 512 -15.43 -2.93 0.06
CA PRO A 512 -15.45 -2.05 -1.11
C PRO A 512 -14.87 -0.66 -0.86
N SER A 513 -15.06 -0.10 0.33
CA SER A 513 -14.60 1.26 0.66
C SER A 513 -13.09 1.27 0.88
N GLU A 514 -12.56 0.28 1.59
CA GLU A 514 -11.12 0.08 1.74
C GLU A 514 -10.45 -0.18 0.40
N GLY A 515 -11.02 -1.04 -0.45
CA GLY A 515 -10.50 -1.32 -1.79
C GLY A 515 -10.50 -0.09 -2.70
N ARG A 516 -11.50 0.80 -2.57
CA ARG A 516 -11.50 2.13 -3.22
C ARG A 516 -10.37 3.00 -2.67
N ASP A 517 -10.21 3.08 -1.36
CA ASP A 517 -9.21 3.96 -0.73
C ASP A 517 -7.79 3.54 -1.11
N GLU A 518 -7.51 2.23 -1.12
CA GLU A 518 -6.26 1.65 -1.62
C GLU A 518 -6.02 2.03 -3.09
N ALA A 519 -7.05 1.88 -3.93
CA ALA A 519 -6.98 2.24 -5.34
C ALA A 519 -6.71 3.74 -5.56
N MET A 520 -7.39 4.61 -4.80
CA MET A 520 -7.20 6.06 -4.84
C MET A 520 -5.80 6.46 -4.37
N ALA A 521 -5.34 5.89 -3.25
CA ALA A 521 -4.01 6.17 -2.70
C ALA A 521 -2.89 5.71 -3.65
N SER A 522 -3.00 4.48 -4.18
CA SER A 522 -2.06 3.93 -5.15
C SER A 522 -2.01 4.78 -6.42
N SER A 523 -3.18 5.15 -6.97
CA SER A 523 -3.26 5.97 -8.17
C SER A 523 -2.75 7.40 -7.95
N ASN A 524 -2.99 8.00 -6.77
CA ASN A 524 -2.43 9.32 -6.44
C ASN A 524 -0.91 9.27 -6.30
N GLY A 525 -0.38 8.28 -5.57
CA GLY A 525 1.08 8.08 -5.44
C GLY A 525 1.75 7.87 -6.79
N LEU A 526 1.10 7.11 -7.67
CA LEU A 526 1.50 6.91 -9.06
C LEU A 526 1.55 8.22 -9.85
N MET A 527 0.56 9.12 -9.68
CA MET A 527 0.54 10.42 -10.35
C MET A 527 1.63 11.36 -9.83
N ASP A 528 1.88 11.38 -8.52
CA ASP A 528 2.97 12.15 -7.92
C ASP A 528 4.34 11.63 -8.42
N LEU A 529 4.51 10.30 -8.54
CA LEU A 529 5.72 9.69 -9.11
C LEU A 529 5.88 10.01 -10.60
N LEU A 530 4.82 9.97 -11.40
CA LEU A 530 4.88 10.32 -12.83
C LEU A 530 5.32 11.79 -13.01
N GLN A 531 4.83 12.71 -12.16
CA GLN A 531 5.25 14.11 -12.17
C GLN A 531 6.73 14.26 -11.80
N GLY A 532 7.21 13.52 -10.78
CA GLY A 532 8.63 13.51 -10.40
C GLY A 532 9.54 12.85 -11.44
N ALA A 533 9.05 11.79 -12.09
CA ALA A 533 9.79 11.01 -13.09
C ALA A 533 10.13 11.83 -14.34
N LEU A 534 9.23 12.74 -14.75
CA LEU A 534 9.45 13.68 -15.87
C LEU A 534 10.67 14.60 -15.66
N ILE A 535 11.17 14.75 -14.44
CA ILE A 535 12.27 15.67 -14.09
C ILE A 535 13.61 14.92 -13.90
N GLY A 536 13.62 13.59 -13.72
CA GLY A 536 14.87 12.86 -13.41
C GLY A 536 14.91 11.33 -13.62
N ALA A 537 13.87 10.68 -14.15
CA ALA A 537 13.78 9.21 -14.20
C ALA A 537 14.09 8.60 -15.59
N ARG A 538 15.15 9.06 -16.27
CA ARG A 538 15.58 8.50 -17.56
C ARG A 538 15.79 6.99 -17.47
N ASP A 539 16.47 6.53 -16.42
CA ASP A 539 16.90 5.14 -16.33
C ASP A 539 15.72 4.17 -16.12
N GLN A 540 14.70 4.59 -15.38
CA GLN A 540 13.50 3.79 -15.11
C GLN A 540 12.56 3.77 -16.33
N LEU A 541 12.47 4.90 -17.03
CA LEU A 541 11.81 4.96 -18.33
C LEU A 541 12.48 4.02 -19.34
N TYR A 542 13.82 4.05 -19.42
CA TYR A 542 14.57 3.19 -20.34
C TYR A 542 14.36 1.71 -19.99
N TYR A 543 14.38 1.37 -18.70
CA TYR A 543 14.08 0.02 -18.26
C TYR A 543 12.65 -0.43 -18.61
N SER A 544 11.66 0.44 -18.42
CA SER A 544 10.26 0.17 -18.78
C SER A 544 10.11 -0.12 -20.27
N GLU A 545 10.65 0.74 -21.14
CA GLU A 545 10.57 0.54 -22.59
C GLU A 545 11.38 -0.67 -23.04
N TYR A 546 12.53 -0.92 -22.41
CA TYR A 546 13.30 -2.12 -22.66
C TYR A 546 12.48 -3.39 -22.36
N ALA A 547 11.88 -3.47 -21.17
CA ALA A 547 11.08 -4.61 -20.78
C ALA A 547 9.91 -4.82 -21.75
N ILE A 548 9.19 -3.76 -22.11
CA ILE A 548 8.03 -3.85 -23.01
C ILE A 548 8.42 -4.19 -24.45
N GLY A 549 9.58 -3.71 -24.91
CA GLY A 549 10.08 -3.95 -26.26
C GLY A 549 10.78 -5.29 -26.44
N ARG A 550 11.35 -5.86 -25.38
CA ARG A 550 12.20 -7.07 -25.45
C ARG A 550 11.64 -8.30 -24.75
N LEU A 551 10.74 -8.14 -23.78
CA LEU A 551 10.13 -9.25 -23.06
C LEU A 551 8.75 -9.56 -23.63
N SER A 552 8.34 -10.83 -23.53
CA SER A 552 6.98 -11.21 -23.85
C SER A 552 5.99 -10.72 -22.80
N ARG A 553 4.70 -10.77 -23.15
CA ARG A 553 3.59 -10.37 -22.31
C ARG A 553 2.37 -11.21 -22.65
N PHE A 554 1.48 -11.34 -21.69
CA PHE A 554 0.30 -12.16 -21.88
C PHE A 554 -0.73 -11.44 -22.76
N ASP A 555 -1.33 -12.17 -23.72
CA ASP A 555 -2.26 -11.59 -24.68
C ASP A 555 -3.68 -11.42 -24.07
N PRO A 556 -4.30 -10.22 -24.08
CA PRO A 556 -5.62 -10.02 -23.47
C PRO A 556 -6.75 -10.92 -23.98
N PRO A 557 -6.87 -11.24 -25.29
CA PRO A 557 -7.79 -12.25 -25.78
C PRO A 557 -7.61 -13.63 -25.12
N SER A 558 -6.36 -14.04 -24.83
CA SER A 558 -6.06 -15.30 -24.16
C SER A 558 -6.61 -15.34 -22.73
N VAL A 559 -6.65 -14.20 -22.04
CA VAL A 559 -7.28 -14.10 -20.71
C VAL A 559 -8.77 -14.40 -20.77
N LYS A 560 -9.48 -13.93 -21.82
CA LYS A 560 -10.90 -14.25 -22.01
C LYS A 560 -11.13 -15.74 -22.22
N HIS A 561 -10.28 -16.38 -23.02
CA HIS A 561 -10.33 -17.83 -23.22
C HIS A 561 -10.04 -18.59 -21.92
N MET A 562 -9.05 -18.15 -21.15
CA MET A 562 -8.67 -18.72 -19.86
C MET A 562 -9.82 -18.70 -18.85
N ILE A 563 -10.49 -17.56 -18.66
CA ILE A 563 -11.65 -17.45 -17.75
C ILE A 563 -12.83 -18.30 -18.24
N GLY A 564 -12.97 -18.48 -19.56
CA GLY A 564 -13.97 -19.33 -20.17
C GLY A 564 -13.71 -20.84 -20.06
N GLY A 565 -12.62 -21.25 -19.37
CA GLY A 565 -12.21 -22.65 -19.26
C GLY A 565 -11.53 -23.20 -20.51
N GLY A 566 -11.08 -22.33 -21.42
CA GLY A 566 -10.29 -22.71 -22.58
C GLY A 566 -8.84 -23.04 -22.21
N ASP A 567 -8.22 -23.90 -23.03
CA ASP A 567 -6.82 -24.27 -22.90
C ASP A 567 -5.92 -23.13 -23.41
N VAL A 568 -5.07 -22.61 -22.53
CA VAL A 568 -4.19 -21.46 -22.79
C VAL A 568 -2.86 -21.73 -22.09
N SER A 569 -1.75 -21.58 -22.83
CA SER A 569 -0.39 -21.67 -22.27
C SER A 569 -0.18 -20.58 -21.23
N LEU A 570 0.16 -20.97 -20.00
CA LEU A 570 0.59 -20.08 -18.92
C LEU A 570 2.10 -20.18 -18.70
N ASN A 571 2.85 -20.63 -19.72
CA ASN A 571 4.30 -20.68 -19.65
C ASN A 571 4.88 -19.30 -19.33
N ILE A 572 5.96 -19.25 -18.56
CA ILE A 572 6.62 -17.99 -18.20
C ILE A 572 7.06 -17.20 -19.44
N HIS A 573 7.40 -17.87 -20.54
CA HIS A 573 7.77 -17.25 -21.82
C HIS A 573 6.63 -16.52 -22.52
N ASP A 574 5.39 -16.69 -22.07
CA ASP A 574 4.23 -15.96 -22.59
C ASP A 574 3.83 -14.79 -21.67
N GLN A 575 4.51 -14.59 -20.53
CA GLN A 575 4.17 -13.59 -19.51
C GLN A 575 5.40 -13.00 -18.79
N GLU A 576 6.51 -12.84 -19.51
CA GLU A 576 7.79 -12.41 -18.95
C GLU A 576 7.68 -11.03 -18.27
N THR A 577 6.94 -10.10 -18.88
CA THR A 577 6.72 -8.75 -18.36
C THR A 577 5.94 -8.77 -17.04
N GLU A 578 4.85 -9.54 -16.97
CA GLU A 578 4.03 -9.70 -15.77
C GLU A 578 4.84 -10.33 -14.64
N TYR A 579 5.64 -11.36 -14.93
CA TYR A 579 6.53 -11.95 -13.93
C TYR A 579 7.58 -10.95 -13.43
N VAL A 580 8.19 -10.16 -14.31
CA VAL A 580 9.14 -9.12 -13.90
C VAL A 580 8.47 -8.08 -12.99
N LEU A 581 7.22 -7.70 -13.26
CA LEU A 581 6.46 -6.78 -12.41
C LEU A 581 6.13 -7.37 -11.04
N TYR A 582 5.67 -8.62 -11.00
CA TYR A 582 4.98 -9.17 -9.83
C TYR A 582 5.74 -10.27 -9.09
N GLY A 583 6.55 -11.07 -9.78
CA GLY A 583 7.40 -12.10 -9.17
C GLY A 583 6.65 -13.20 -8.42
N ILE A 584 5.36 -13.40 -8.72
CA ILE A 584 4.54 -14.42 -8.06
C ILE A 584 4.91 -15.78 -8.64
N ASN A 585 5.32 -16.71 -7.77
CA ASN A 585 5.65 -18.09 -8.14
C ASN A 585 4.37 -18.93 -8.35
N ASN A 586 3.53 -18.52 -9.30
CA ASN A 586 2.30 -19.19 -9.70
C ASN A 586 2.00 -18.81 -11.18
N PRO A 587 1.69 -19.78 -12.07
CA PRO A 587 1.46 -19.52 -13.49
C PRO A 587 0.40 -18.47 -13.80
N ALA A 588 -0.73 -18.42 -13.09
CA ALA A 588 -1.74 -17.38 -13.33
C ALA A 588 -1.62 -16.17 -12.38
N GLY A 589 -0.79 -16.28 -11.34
CA GLY A 589 -0.68 -15.28 -10.29
C GLY A 589 -0.23 -13.90 -10.81
N ASN A 590 0.73 -13.86 -11.74
CA ASN A 590 1.24 -12.59 -12.29
C ASN A 590 0.21 -11.92 -13.21
N ILE A 591 -0.51 -12.71 -14.02
CA ILE A 591 -1.62 -12.21 -14.85
C ILE A 591 -2.74 -11.67 -13.95
N ALA A 592 -3.12 -12.40 -12.90
CA ALA A 592 -4.13 -11.95 -11.95
C ALA A 592 -3.71 -10.66 -11.23
N ALA A 593 -2.45 -10.53 -10.85
CA ALA A 593 -1.91 -9.31 -10.26
C ALA A 593 -1.94 -8.13 -11.25
N ALA A 594 -1.60 -8.37 -12.53
CA ALA A 594 -1.69 -7.36 -13.59
C ALA A 594 -3.11 -6.81 -13.72
N TYR A 595 -4.09 -7.69 -13.89
CA TYR A 595 -5.49 -7.31 -14.04
C TYR A 595 -6.07 -6.72 -12.75
N GLY A 596 -5.58 -7.15 -11.58
CA GLY A 596 -5.91 -6.55 -10.29
C GLY A 596 -5.45 -5.10 -10.16
N GLU A 597 -4.23 -4.79 -10.59
CA GLU A 597 -3.65 -3.45 -10.58
C GLU A 597 -4.30 -2.54 -11.64
N ILE A 598 -4.61 -3.07 -12.84
CA ILE A 598 -5.42 -2.36 -13.85
C ILE A 598 -6.80 -2.03 -13.28
N PHE A 599 -7.47 -3.01 -12.66
CA PHE A 599 -8.78 -2.78 -12.06
C PHE A 599 -8.71 -1.69 -10.98
N ALA A 600 -7.71 -1.71 -10.10
CA ALA A 600 -7.56 -0.69 -9.05
C ALA A 600 -7.37 0.69 -9.66
N PHE A 601 -6.48 0.83 -10.65
CA PHE A 601 -6.27 2.08 -11.35
C PHE A 601 -7.56 2.58 -12.05
N ARG A 602 -8.29 1.67 -12.71
CA ARG A 602 -9.58 1.98 -13.35
C ARG A 602 -10.65 2.36 -12.34
N LEU A 603 -10.75 1.65 -11.22
CA LEU A 603 -11.66 1.95 -10.12
C LEU A 603 -11.45 3.37 -9.64
N ALA A 604 -10.21 3.77 -9.38
CA ALA A 604 -9.92 5.09 -8.87
C ALA A 604 -10.35 6.20 -9.86
N ILE A 605 -10.05 6.03 -11.16
CA ILE A 605 -10.47 6.98 -12.20
C ILE A 605 -12.01 7.03 -12.32
N ARG A 606 -12.67 5.88 -12.26
CA ARG A 606 -14.13 5.81 -12.38
C ARG A 606 -14.84 6.29 -11.11
N THR A 607 -14.25 6.13 -9.93
CA THR A 607 -14.78 6.73 -8.69
C THR A 607 -14.66 8.25 -8.73
N MET A 608 -13.54 8.80 -9.20
CA MET A 608 -13.43 10.24 -9.47
C MET A 608 -14.53 10.71 -10.44
N GLU A 609 -14.76 9.97 -11.53
CA GLU A 609 -15.86 10.26 -12.46
C GLU A 609 -17.23 10.19 -11.77
N GLY A 610 -17.44 9.19 -10.91
CA GLY A 610 -18.65 8.99 -10.13
C GLY A 610 -18.97 10.13 -9.17
N LEU A 611 -17.96 10.75 -8.53
CA LEU A 611 -18.16 11.94 -7.69
C LEU A 611 -18.79 13.09 -8.47
N ILE A 612 -18.45 13.21 -9.75
CA ILE A 612 -18.97 14.26 -10.64
C ILE A 612 -20.35 13.87 -11.18
N GLU A 613 -20.51 12.63 -11.66
CA GLU A 613 -21.75 12.15 -12.25
C GLU A 613 -22.90 12.03 -11.23
N CYS A 614 -22.58 11.66 -9.99
CA CYS A 614 -23.57 11.46 -8.93
C CYS A 614 -23.86 12.74 -8.13
N ARG A 615 -23.26 13.89 -8.47
CA ARG A 615 -23.39 15.14 -7.70
C ARG A 615 -24.83 15.62 -7.49
N SER A 616 -25.74 15.28 -8.42
CA SER A 616 -27.15 15.68 -8.35
C SER A 616 -27.92 15.03 -7.20
N MET A 617 -27.34 14.04 -6.52
CA MET A 617 -27.93 13.40 -5.34
C MET A 617 -27.89 14.29 -4.08
N GLY A 618 -27.16 15.41 -4.10
CA GLY A 618 -27.25 16.49 -3.11
C GLY A 618 -26.58 16.22 -1.75
N HIS A 619 -26.61 14.98 -1.24
CA HIS A 619 -26.02 14.62 0.06
C HIS A 619 -24.61 14.01 -0.09
N PRO A 620 -23.57 14.55 0.57
CA PRO A 620 -22.17 14.20 0.31
C PRO A 620 -21.83 12.72 0.56
N LEU A 621 -22.38 12.11 1.63
CA LEU A 621 -22.15 10.67 1.89
C LEU A 621 -22.90 9.76 0.92
N LEU A 622 -24.06 10.21 0.40
CA LEU A 622 -24.80 9.48 -0.62
C LEU A 622 -24.05 9.53 -1.96
N VAL A 623 -23.51 10.70 -2.31
CA VAL A 623 -22.63 10.88 -3.48
C VAL A 623 -21.40 9.98 -3.38
N LEU A 624 -20.76 9.88 -2.21
CA LEU A 624 -19.62 8.98 -2.00
C LEU A 624 -19.99 7.51 -2.27
N ALA A 625 -21.11 7.05 -1.70
CA ALA A 625 -21.58 5.67 -1.87
C ALA A 625 -21.95 5.39 -3.34
N ALA A 626 -22.68 6.28 -3.99
CA ALA A 626 -23.05 6.16 -5.40
C ALA A 626 -21.83 6.24 -6.34
N ALA A 627 -20.84 7.09 -6.02
CA ALA A 627 -19.60 7.18 -6.77
C ALA A 627 -18.77 5.89 -6.68
N LEU A 628 -18.83 5.18 -5.56
CA LEU A 628 -18.21 3.86 -5.40
C LEU A 628 -18.91 2.82 -6.29
N VAL A 629 -20.25 2.76 -6.27
CA VAL A 629 -21.02 1.89 -7.18
C VAL A 629 -20.68 2.21 -8.64
N TYR A 630 -20.70 3.49 -9.01
CA TYR A 630 -20.32 3.93 -10.35
C TYR A 630 -18.89 3.48 -10.70
N GLY A 631 -17.95 3.67 -9.77
CA GLY A 631 -16.55 3.28 -9.90
C GLY A 631 -16.37 1.80 -10.21
N ILE A 632 -16.98 0.93 -9.40
CA ILE A 632 -16.88 -0.53 -9.54
C ILE A 632 -17.53 -0.98 -10.84
N SER A 633 -18.77 -0.55 -11.09
CA SER A 633 -19.53 -0.90 -12.29
C SER A 633 -18.77 -0.53 -13.57
N LYS A 634 -18.29 0.72 -13.67
CA LYS A 634 -17.55 1.19 -14.84
C LYS A 634 -16.16 0.57 -14.95
N ALA A 635 -15.45 0.33 -13.85
CA ALA A 635 -14.16 -0.37 -13.91
C ALA A 635 -14.33 -1.81 -14.42
N MET A 636 -15.40 -2.51 -14.02
CA MET A 636 -15.71 -3.85 -14.56
C MET A 636 -16.06 -3.82 -16.05
N LEU A 637 -16.81 -2.81 -16.50
CA LEU A 637 -17.06 -2.59 -17.93
C LEU A 637 -15.76 -2.32 -18.69
N ASP A 638 -14.84 -1.55 -18.10
CA ASP A 638 -13.53 -1.27 -18.66
C ASP A 638 -12.69 -2.56 -18.81
N MET A 639 -12.69 -3.43 -17.79
CA MET A 639 -12.02 -4.73 -17.87
C MET A 639 -12.59 -5.59 -19.00
N ASN A 640 -13.92 -5.65 -19.11
CA ASN A 640 -14.57 -6.41 -20.18
C ASN A 640 -14.29 -5.81 -21.57
N ALA A 641 -14.23 -4.48 -21.70
CA ALA A 641 -13.87 -3.82 -22.95
C ALA A 641 -12.41 -4.13 -23.35
N LEU A 642 -11.49 -4.09 -22.39
CA LEU A 642 -10.08 -4.43 -22.60
C LEU A 642 -9.91 -5.88 -23.07
N LEU A 643 -10.61 -6.83 -22.45
CA LEU A 643 -10.58 -8.25 -22.84
C LEU A 643 -11.19 -8.53 -24.21
N ASN A 644 -12.25 -7.82 -24.59
CA ASN A 644 -12.97 -8.07 -25.84
C ASN A 644 -12.40 -7.33 -27.05
N THR A 645 -11.91 -6.11 -26.84
CA THR A 645 -11.53 -5.20 -27.95
C THR A 645 -10.06 -4.81 -27.93
N GLY A 646 -9.32 -5.17 -26.87
CA GLY A 646 -7.92 -4.81 -26.66
C GLY A 646 -7.69 -3.34 -26.27
N ARG A 647 -8.75 -2.52 -26.24
CA ARG A 647 -8.69 -1.08 -25.95
C ARG A 647 -9.85 -0.63 -25.07
N VAL A 648 -9.62 0.44 -24.34
CA VAL A 648 -10.65 1.04 -23.48
C VAL A 648 -10.37 2.53 -23.29
N GLN A 649 -11.40 3.35 -23.40
CA GLN A 649 -11.31 4.79 -23.19
C GLN A 649 -11.02 5.09 -21.71
N LEU A 650 -10.10 6.02 -21.42
CA LEU A 650 -9.62 6.29 -20.06
C LEU A 650 -10.73 6.77 -19.13
N SER A 651 -11.50 7.78 -19.54
CA SER A 651 -12.70 8.21 -18.81
C SER A 651 -13.68 8.91 -19.75
N LYS A 652 -14.87 9.24 -19.25
CA LYS A 652 -15.84 10.07 -20.00
C LYS A 652 -15.28 11.46 -20.35
N TYR A 653 -14.42 11.99 -19.47
CA TYR A 653 -13.84 13.34 -19.56
C TYR A 653 -12.49 13.36 -20.29
N ILE A 654 -11.72 12.27 -20.19
CA ILE A 654 -10.44 12.12 -20.89
C ILE A 654 -10.61 11.05 -21.95
N LYS A 655 -10.91 11.49 -23.18
CA LYS A 655 -11.26 10.64 -24.33
C LYS A 655 -10.03 10.06 -25.02
N VAL A 656 -9.14 9.47 -24.24
CA VAL A 656 -7.92 8.80 -24.70
C VAL A 656 -8.13 7.30 -24.64
N ASP A 657 -7.88 6.60 -25.75
CA ASP A 657 -7.88 5.15 -25.77
C ASP A 657 -6.60 4.63 -25.14
N THR A 658 -6.74 3.64 -24.27
CA THR A 658 -5.64 2.94 -23.60
C THR A 658 -5.73 1.46 -23.88
N ILE A 659 -4.57 0.81 -23.97
CA ILE A 659 -4.44 -0.63 -24.24
C ILE A 659 -3.65 -1.30 -23.13
N TYR A 660 -3.66 -2.64 -23.09
CA TYR A 660 -3.01 -3.43 -22.04
C TYR A 660 -1.53 -3.04 -21.81
N THR A 661 -0.77 -2.83 -22.88
CA THR A 661 0.64 -2.43 -22.81
C THR A 661 0.83 -1.07 -22.17
N ASP A 662 -0.11 -0.14 -22.29
CA ASP A 662 0.01 1.19 -21.68
C ASP A 662 0.00 1.09 -20.15
N TYR A 663 -0.78 0.15 -19.60
CA TYR A 663 -0.78 -0.14 -18.16
C TYR A 663 0.50 -0.80 -17.70
N LEU A 664 0.98 -1.83 -18.42
CA LEU A 664 2.22 -2.50 -18.06
C LEU A 664 3.41 -1.52 -18.07
N ARG A 665 3.47 -0.64 -19.08
CA ARG A 665 4.45 0.46 -19.13
C ARG A 665 4.34 1.39 -17.94
N LEU A 666 3.12 1.81 -17.59
CA LEU A 666 2.89 2.68 -16.44
C LEU A 666 3.34 2.00 -15.14
N PHE A 667 2.99 0.75 -14.91
CA PHE A 667 3.39 -0.01 -13.72
C PHE A 667 4.90 -0.30 -13.69
N LEU A 668 5.51 -0.56 -14.84
CA LEU A 668 6.97 -0.68 -14.96
C LEU A 668 7.66 0.66 -14.70
N LEU A 669 7.08 1.80 -15.08
CA LEU A 669 7.70 3.09 -14.77
C LEU A 669 7.74 3.36 -13.26
N ILE A 670 6.77 2.82 -12.51
CA ILE A 670 6.61 3.07 -11.06
C ILE A 670 7.43 2.10 -10.25
N HIS A 671 7.26 0.80 -10.55
CA HIS A 671 7.90 -0.27 -9.82
C HIS A 671 9.30 -0.59 -10.38
N GLY A 672 9.61 -0.07 -11.58
CA GLY A 672 10.74 -0.36 -12.47
C GLY A 672 12.17 -0.28 -11.94
N GLY A 673 13.05 -1.13 -12.49
CA GLY A 673 14.49 -0.94 -12.39
C GLY A 673 15.07 -1.10 -10.98
N THR A 674 14.31 -1.69 -10.05
CA THR A 674 14.78 -2.11 -8.73
C THR A 674 15.70 -3.32 -8.85
N GLY A 675 16.48 -3.60 -7.80
CA GLY A 675 17.36 -4.78 -7.78
C GLY A 675 16.58 -6.09 -7.98
N SER A 676 15.45 -6.24 -7.30
CA SER A 676 14.59 -7.43 -7.41
C SER A 676 14.02 -7.62 -8.82
N GLN A 677 13.60 -6.54 -9.49
CA GLN A 677 13.14 -6.63 -10.87
C GLN A 677 14.28 -6.97 -11.84
N MET A 678 15.47 -6.40 -11.65
CA MET A 678 16.64 -6.78 -12.44
C MET A 678 16.97 -8.26 -12.29
N SER A 679 16.92 -8.78 -11.06
CA SER A 679 17.09 -10.21 -10.80
C SER A 679 16.02 -11.05 -11.47
N ARG A 680 14.74 -10.63 -11.48
CA ARG A 680 13.67 -11.34 -12.20
C ARG A 680 13.87 -11.31 -13.71
N THR A 681 14.28 -10.17 -14.27
CA THR A 681 14.56 -10.06 -15.71
C THR A 681 15.73 -10.95 -16.11
N ILE A 682 16.83 -10.94 -15.34
CA ILE A 682 17.96 -11.84 -15.58
C ILE A 682 17.50 -13.29 -15.47
N ALA A 683 16.75 -13.66 -14.44
CA ALA A 683 16.26 -15.03 -14.25
C ALA A 683 15.39 -15.52 -15.42
N VAL A 684 14.49 -14.68 -15.92
CA VAL A 684 13.67 -14.99 -17.10
C VAL A 684 14.54 -15.18 -18.34
N MET A 685 15.53 -14.31 -18.54
CA MET A 685 16.44 -14.41 -19.69
C MET A 685 17.31 -15.67 -19.64
N GLU A 686 17.82 -16.03 -18.46
CA GLU A 686 18.59 -17.25 -18.23
C GLU A 686 17.72 -18.50 -18.44
N HIS A 687 16.50 -18.52 -17.91
CA HIS A 687 15.55 -19.62 -18.13
C HIS A 687 15.25 -19.78 -19.63
N ALA A 688 15.05 -18.67 -20.35
CA ALA A 688 14.70 -18.68 -21.76
C ALA A 688 15.86 -19.02 -22.71
N SER A 689 17.09 -18.71 -22.32
CA SER A 689 18.30 -18.96 -23.12
C SER A 689 19.02 -20.27 -22.74
N GLY A 690 18.77 -20.79 -21.54
CA GLY A 690 19.53 -21.89 -20.97
C GLY A 690 20.96 -21.51 -20.54
N LEU A 691 21.30 -20.22 -20.56
CA LEU A 691 22.63 -19.72 -20.18
C LEU A 691 22.66 -19.25 -18.72
N ASP A 692 23.82 -19.39 -18.09
CA ASP A 692 24.11 -18.80 -16.76
C ASP A 692 24.84 -17.47 -16.96
N PHE A 693 24.21 -16.38 -16.55
CA PHE A 693 24.75 -15.04 -16.76
C PHE A 693 25.88 -14.68 -15.79
N SER A 694 26.13 -15.49 -14.76
CA SER A 694 27.30 -15.34 -13.88
C SER A 694 28.62 -15.67 -14.60
N GLY A 695 28.55 -16.52 -15.65
CA GLY A 695 29.68 -16.83 -16.55
C GLY A 695 29.63 -16.10 -17.89
N ALA A 696 28.61 -15.28 -18.14
CA ALA A 696 28.43 -14.55 -19.40
C ALA A 696 29.11 -13.18 -19.34
N TYR A 697 30.38 -13.13 -19.76
CA TYR A 697 31.22 -11.94 -19.61
C TYR A 697 30.99 -10.88 -20.69
N THR A 698 31.19 -9.61 -20.31
CA THR A 698 30.93 -8.44 -21.16
C THR A 698 32.16 -7.54 -21.34
N TYR A 699 33.29 -7.97 -20.77
CA TYR A 699 34.56 -7.27 -20.76
C TYR A 699 35.71 -8.25 -20.98
N ALA A 700 36.74 -7.80 -21.69
CA ALA A 700 37.98 -8.53 -21.87
C ALA A 700 39.19 -7.61 -21.64
N SER A 701 40.16 -8.10 -20.86
CA SER A 701 41.49 -7.52 -20.71
C SER A 701 42.50 -8.47 -21.33
N GLY A 702 43.16 -8.06 -22.41
CA GLY A 702 44.20 -8.83 -23.06
C GLY A 702 45.59 -8.36 -22.67
N GLU A 703 46.43 -9.29 -22.24
CA GLU A 703 47.83 -9.08 -21.96
C GLU A 703 48.68 -9.83 -23.00
N GLY A 704 49.50 -9.08 -23.73
CA GLY A 704 50.42 -9.64 -24.72
C GLY A 704 51.86 -9.24 -24.40
N THR A 705 52.72 -10.24 -24.21
CA THR A 705 54.17 -10.05 -24.10
C THR A 705 54.81 -10.35 -25.44
N ALA A 706 55.39 -9.32 -26.06
CA ALA A 706 56.05 -9.44 -27.35
C ALA A 706 57.54 -9.11 -27.24
N SER A 707 58.33 -9.68 -28.14
CA SER A 707 59.75 -9.42 -28.26
C SER A 707 60.16 -9.09 -29.69
N VAL A 708 61.21 -8.29 -29.87
CA VAL A 708 61.84 -7.99 -31.17
C VAL A 708 63.36 -8.14 -31.08
N ARG A 709 63.99 -8.67 -32.14
CA ARG A 709 65.45 -8.81 -32.22
C ARG A 709 66.14 -7.46 -32.46
N LEU A 710 67.11 -7.17 -31.60
CA LEU A 710 68.04 -6.05 -31.76
C LEU A 710 69.12 -6.40 -32.79
N TRP A 711 69.46 -5.45 -33.66
CA TRP A 711 70.42 -5.69 -34.74
C TRP A 711 71.85 -5.33 -34.37
N PHE A 712 72.06 -4.27 -33.59
CA PHE A 712 73.40 -3.72 -33.40
C PHE A 712 73.86 -3.78 -31.95
N PHE A 713 73.10 -3.24 -30.98
CA PHE A 713 73.66 -2.94 -29.65
C PHE A 713 72.77 -3.35 -28.46
N PRO A 714 72.56 -4.66 -28.21
CA PRO A 714 71.79 -5.14 -27.05
C PRO A 714 72.40 -4.74 -25.71
N GLY A 715 73.74 -4.74 -25.59
CA GLY A 715 74.45 -4.41 -24.36
C GLY A 715 74.34 -2.93 -23.94
N LEU A 716 74.46 -2.00 -24.89
CA LEU A 716 74.30 -0.56 -24.65
C LEU A 716 72.86 -0.22 -24.27
N LEU A 717 71.87 -0.78 -24.96
CA LEU A 717 70.46 -0.58 -24.66
C LEU A 717 70.08 -1.14 -23.28
N LYS A 718 70.68 -2.26 -22.86
CA LYS A 718 70.52 -2.82 -21.50
C LYS A 718 71.06 -1.89 -20.40
N ILE A 719 72.16 -1.19 -20.67
CA ILE A 719 72.73 -0.20 -19.74
C ILE A 719 71.86 1.05 -19.71
N MET A 720 71.45 1.59 -20.86
CA MET A 720 70.56 2.76 -20.91
C MET A 720 69.20 2.50 -20.24
N GLY A 721 68.64 1.29 -20.39
CA GLY A 721 67.40 0.89 -19.70
C GLY A 721 67.51 0.81 -18.18
N ARG A 722 68.71 0.84 -17.60
CA ARG A 722 68.91 0.96 -16.14
C ARG A 722 68.86 2.39 -15.64
N PHE A 723 69.10 3.37 -16.52
CA PHE A 723 69.14 4.80 -16.17
C PHE A 723 67.91 5.58 -16.68
N GLY A 724 67.02 4.96 -17.48
CA GLY A 724 65.78 5.56 -17.96
C GLY A 724 64.69 4.52 -18.28
N ASN A 725 63.43 4.97 -18.40
CA ASN A 725 62.29 4.09 -18.69
C ASN A 725 62.13 3.85 -20.20
N LEU A 726 62.65 2.72 -20.70
CA LEU A 726 62.47 2.31 -22.10
C LEU A 726 61.10 1.68 -22.38
N GLY A 727 60.30 1.40 -21.34
CA GLY A 727 58.99 0.74 -21.47
C GLY A 727 59.06 -0.76 -21.76
N GLY A 728 60.18 -1.42 -21.40
CA GLY A 728 60.44 -2.85 -21.61
C GLY A 728 61.84 -3.24 -21.16
N THR A 729 62.20 -4.52 -21.32
CA THR A 729 63.49 -5.08 -20.86
C THR A 729 64.25 -5.77 -22.00
N VAL A 730 65.59 -5.77 -21.94
CA VAL A 730 66.43 -6.47 -22.92
C VAL A 730 66.85 -7.83 -22.35
N LYS A 731 66.34 -8.92 -22.93
CA LYS A 731 66.68 -10.31 -22.60
C LYS A 731 67.53 -10.91 -23.73
N GLY A 732 68.80 -11.20 -23.44
CA GLY A 732 69.75 -11.68 -24.45
C GLY A 732 69.95 -10.67 -25.57
N ASN A 733 69.51 -11.02 -26.79
CA ASN A 733 69.56 -10.16 -27.98
C ASN A 733 68.17 -9.63 -28.42
N ARG A 734 67.17 -9.67 -27.55
CA ARG A 734 65.80 -9.21 -27.86
C ARG A 734 65.35 -8.17 -26.86
N TYR A 735 64.63 -7.17 -27.34
CA TYR A 735 63.86 -6.25 -26.52
C TYR A 735 62.46 -6.84 -26.33
N GLU A 736 62.02 -6.97 -25.10
CA GLU A 736 60.74 -7.55 -24.69
C GLU A 736 59.92 -6.51 -23.93
N ALA A 737 58.62 -6.44 -24.23
CA ALA A 737 57.69 -5.56 -23.56
C ALA A 737 56.30 -6.18 -23.49
N THR A 738 55.60 -5.87 -22.41
CA THR A 738 54.24 -6.33 -22.12
C THR A 738 53.27 -5.18 -22.36
N TYR A 739 52.15 -5.48 -23.02
CA TYR A 739 51.09 -4.53 -23.31
C TYR A 739 49.77 -5.09 -22.82
N VAL A 740 48.97 -4.21 -22.23
CA VAL A 740 47.62 -4.51 -21.78
C VAL A 740 46.65 -3.64 -22.57
N ALA A 741 45.55 -4.24 -23.03
CA ALA A 741 44.42 -3.49 -23.56
C ALA A 741 43.12 -4.02 -22.97
N ASP A 742 42.20 -3.09 -22.73
CA ASP A 742 40.90 -3.37 -22.17
C ASP A 742 39.81 -2.98 -23.17
N SER A 743 38.74 -3.76 -23.21
CA SER A 743 37.54 -3.43 -23.99
C SER A 743 36.29 -3.98 -23.32
N SER A 744 35.17 -3.28 -23.52
CA SER A 744 33.82 -3.69 -23.12
C SER A 744 32.83 -3.42 -24.24
N TYR A 745 31.66 -4.06 -24.18
CA TYR A 745 30.52 -3.74 -25.05
C TYR A 745 29.79 -2.43 -24.68
N GLN A 746 30.16 -1.79 -23.58
CA GLN A 746 29.46 -0.67 -22.93
C GLN A 746 30.41 0.36 -22.33
#